data_AF-A0ABD3XWK7-F1
#
_entry.id   AF-A0ABD3XWK7-F1
#
_cell.length_a   1.000
_cell.length_b   1.000
_cell.length_c   1.000
_cell.angle_alpha   90.00
_cell.angle_beta   90.00
_cell.angle_gamma   90.00
#
_symmetry.space_group_name_H-M   'P 1'
#
loop_
_entity.id
_entity.type
_entity.pdbx_description
1 polymer ?
#
loop_
_entity_poly.entity_id
_entity_poly.type
_entity_poly.pdbx_seq_one_letter_code
_entity_poly.pdbx_strand_id
1 'polypeptide(L)'
;GSFLHNFVLLQALLLLAYDNGLASLLAYNNGLASLLAYNNGLASLLAYDNGQASLLANDNRLASLLAYNNGLASLLAKDNGLGSLLDYNNGLASLLAYDNGLGSLLAYDNGLGSLLAYDNGLASLLDYNNGLASLLANDNGLASLLAYDNGLGSLLAYDNGLGSLLDYNNGLASLLANDNGLASLLAKDNGLGSLLDYNNGLASRLAYDNGLASLLAKDNGRASLLANDNGRASLLAYDNGLASLLSKDNGLGSLLDYNNGLASLLAYDNGLASLLANDNGLGSLLAYDNGLALLLAYDNGLALLLAYDNGLASLLAKDNGRASLLANDNGRASLLAYDNGLASLLAKDNGLGSLLDYNNGLALLLAKDNGLASVLAYDNGLGSLLAYDNGLALLLAYDNGLASLLAYDNGLGSLLAYDNGLGSLLAYDNGLGSLLDYNNGLASLLANDNGLASLLAKDNGLGSLLDYNNGLASRLAYDNGLASLLAKDNGRASLLANDNGRASLLANDNGLASLLAKDNGLGSLLDYNNGLASLLAYDNGLASLLANDNGLALLLAYDNGLALLLAYDNGLASLLAYDNGLASLLAYDNGLALLLAYDNGLALLLAYDNGLASLLAYDNGLALLLAYDNGLALLLAYDNGLALLLAYDNGRASLLANDNGRASLLAYDNGLASLLAKDNGLGSLLDYNNGLALLLAKDNGLASVLAYDNGLGSLLVYDNGLALLLAYDNGLASLLAYDNGLGSLLAYDNGLGSLLAYDNGLGSLLAYDNGLASPLHFKFLSE
;
A
#
# COMPACT_ATOMS: atom_id res chain seq x y z
N GLY A 1 -64.86 22.35 83.82
CA GLY A 1 -64.31 23.68 84.09
C GLY A 1 -62.91 23.76 83.49
N SER A 2 -62.70 24.74 82.61
CA SER A 2 -61.44 25.37 82.17
C SER A 2 -60.17 24.50 81.96
N PHE A 3 -59.84 24.22 80.69
CA PHE A 3 -58.45 24.08 80.23
C PHE A 3 -58.04 25.43 79.63
N LEU A 4 -57.07 26.12 80.25
CA LEU A 4 -56.48 27.34 79.70
C LEU A 4 -55.51 26.98 78.57
N HIS A 5 -55.82 27.43 77.36
CA HIS A 5 -54.82 27.66 76.31
C HIS A 5 -54.13 28.99 76.64
N ASN A 6 -52.85 28.95 77.03
CA ASN A 6 -52.06 30.16 77.22
C ASN A 6 -51.52 30.63 75.87
N PHE A 7 -52.10 31.70 75.33
CA PHE A 7 -51.47 32.53 74.29
C PHE A 7 -50.62 33.59 74.99
N VAL A 8 -49.31 33.56 74.77
CA VAL A 8 -48.39 34.59 75.27
C VAL A 8 -48.17 35.61 74.17
N LEU A 9 -48.71 36.82 74.33
CA LEU A 9 -48.48 37.96 73.45
C LEU A 9 -47.44 38.86 74.14
N LEU A 10 -46.17 38.75 73.78
CA LEU A 10 -45.06 39.52 74.40
C LEU A 10 -44.38 40.41 73.37
N GLN A 11 -44.32 41.72 73.63
CA GLN A 11 -43.61 42.71 72.82
C GLN A 11 -42.13 42.78 73.25
N ALA A 12 -41.37 41.70 73.02
CA ALA A 12 -39.96 41.59 73.41
C ALA A 12 -39.04 41.58 72.19
N LEU A 13 -37.89 42.28 72.28
CA LEU A 13 -36.82 42.21 71.26
C LEU A 13 -36.15 40.82 71.21
N LEU A 14 -36.31 39.99 72.24
CA LEU A 14 -35.76 38.64 72.33
C LEU A 14 -36.75 37.74 73.10
N LEU A 15 -37.16 36.61 72.51
CA LEU A 15 -37.97 35.59 73.17
C LEU A 15 -37.13 34.33 73.39
N LEU A 16 -36.88 33.97 74.64
CA LEU A 16 -36.08 32.82 75.04
C LEU A 16 -36.96 31.79 75.78
N ALA A 17 -37.15 30.61 75.17
CA ALA A 17 -37.82 29.46 75.77
C ALA A 17 -36.78 28.37 76.05
N TYR A 18 -36.46 28.15 77.32
CA TYR A 18 -35.38 27.24 77.75
C TYR A 18 -35.91 26.27 78.82
N ASP A 19 -35.79 24.96 78.62
CA ASP A 19 -36.17 23.91 79.60
C ASP A 19 -37.61 23.99 80.16
N ASN A 20 -38.55 24.57 79.40
CA ASN A 20 -39.87 24.94 79.95
C ASN A 20 -41.00 23.93 79.69
N GLY A 21 -40.71 22.79 79.03
CA GLY A 21 -41.70 21.74 78.76
C GLY A 21 -42.89 22.15 77.87
N LEU A 22 -42.78 23.26 77.14
CA LEU A 22 -43.81 23.78 76.23
C LEU A 22 -44.10 22.79 75.09
N ALA A 23 -45.38 22.59 74.74
CA ALA A 23 -45.80 21.64 73.71
C ALA A 23 -46.07 22.28 72.34
N SER A 24 -46.39 23.58 72.28
CA SER A 24 -46.51 24.34 71.02
C SER A 24 -46.21 25.82 71.27
N LEU A 25 -45.73 26.50 70.23
CA LEU A 25 -45.44 27.94 70.28
C LEU A 25 -45.92 28.62 68.99
N LEU A 26 -46.75 29.65 69.16
CA LEU A 26 -47.18 30.55 68.09
C LEU A 26 -46.59 31.93 68.37
N ALA A 27 -45.64 32.37 67.55
CA ALA A 27 -45.08 33.70 67.60
C ALA A 27 -45.67 34.55 66.48
N TYR A 28 -46.57 35.47 66.83
CA TYR A 28 -47.12 36.48 65.93
C TYR A 28 -46.74 37.85 66.47
N ASN A 29 -45.77 38.52 65.86
CA ASN A 29 -45.29 39.81 66.34
C ASN A 29 -44.85 40.71 65.18
N ASN A 30 -44.74 42.01 65.42
CA ASN A 30 -44.04 42.92 64.51
C ASN A 30 -42.89 43.53 65.31
N GLY A 31 -41.67 42.99 65.18
CA GLY A 31 -40.44 43.55 65.75
C GLY A 31 -39.66 42.68 66.75
N LEU A 32 -39.86 41.35 66.77
CA LEU A 32 -39.08 40.45 67.64
C LEU A 32 -37.70 40.18 67.05
N ALA A 33 -36.61 40.80 67.50
CA ALA A 33 -35.30 40.61 66.87
C ALA A 33 -34.78 39.15 66.91
N SER A 34 -35.07 38.35 67.93
CA SER A 34 -34.69 36.93 67.93
C SER A 34 -35.60 36.03 68.77
N LEU A 35 -35.82 34.80 68.28
CA LEU A 35 -36.53 33.72 68.95
C LEU A 35 -35.58 32.55 69.19
N LEU A 36 -35.34 32.17 70.45
CA LEU A 36 -34.55 30.99 70.80
C LEU A 36 -35.39 29.99 71.61
N ALA A 37 -35.58 28.79 71.08
CA ALA A 37 -36.23 27.66 71.74
C ALA A 37 -35.22 26.51 71.94
N TYR A 38 -34.82 26.25 73.19
CA TYR A 38 -33.79 25.28 73.55
C TYR A 38 -34.31 24.24 74.56
N ASN A 39 -34.05 22.94 74.33
CA ASN A 39 -34.44 21.82 75.23
C ASN A 39 -35.93 21.81 75.65
N ASN A 40 -36.87 22.13 74.76
CA ASN A 40 -38.29 22.06 75.09
C ASN A 40 -38.95 20.80 74.51
N GLY A 41 -40.06 20.36 75.12
CA GLY A 41 -40.93 19.33 74.53
C GLY A 41 -41.81 19.82 73.37
N LEU A 42 -41.40 20.89 72.66
CA LEU A 42 -42.21 21.58 71.66
C LEU A 42 -42.49 20.65 70.49
N ALA A 43 -43.75 20.47 70.11
CA ALA A 43 -44.18 19.64 68.98
C ALA A 43 -44.51 20.45 67.71
N SER A 44 -44.77 21.76 67.82
CA SER A 44 -44.93 22.63 66.65
C SER A 44 -44.54 24.09 66.95
N LEU A 45 -44.00 24.76 65.92
CA LEU A 45 -43.65 26.18 65.97
C LEU A 45 -44.14 26.88 64.70
N LEU A 46 -44.91 27.94 64.87
CA LEU A 46 -45.36 28.82 63.79
C LEU A 46 -44.87 30.25 64.11
N ALA A 47 -44.04 30.80 63.22
CA ALA A 47 -43.47 32.13 63.35
C ALA A 47 -43.95 33.02 62.19
N TYR A 48 -44.61 34.12 62.54
CA TYR A 48 -45.04 35.16 61.60
C TYR A 48 -44.61 36.53 62.14
N ASP A 49 -43.57 37.13 61.55
CA ASP A 49 -43.01 38.40 62.01
C ASP A 49 -42.49 39.30 60.87
N ASN A 50 -42.64 40.62 61.03
CA ASN A 50 -41.91 41.62 60.26
C ASN A 50 -40.81 42.24 61.14
N GLY A 51 -39.54 41.93 60.84
CA GLY A 51 -38.36 42.50 61.51
C GLY A 51 -37.64 41.57 62.48
N GLN A 52 -37.99 40.27 62.51
CA GLN A 52 -37.19 39.27 63.23
C GLN A 52 -35.85 39.07 62.54
N ALA A 53 -34.74 38.99 63.27
CA ALA A 53 -33.41 38.78 62.70
C ALA A 53 -32.93 37.33 62.83
N SER A 54 -33.36 36.59 63.86
CA SER A 54 -32.90 35.22 64.09
C SER A 54 -33.94 34.29 64.72
N LEU A 55 -34.00 33.04 64.27
CA LEU A 55 -34.83 31.97 64.80
C LEU A 55 -33.96 30.73 65.09
N LEU A 56 -33.78 30.35 66.36
CA LEU A 56 -33.05 29.14 66.77
C LEU A 56 -33.99 28.18 67.49
N ALA A 57 -34.08 26.93 67.02
CA ALA A 57 -34.79 25.83 67.65
C ALA A 57 -33.83 24.64 67.84
N ASN A 58 -33.34 24.43 69.06
CA ASN A 58 -32.36 23.39 69.39
C ASN A 58 -32.88 22.38 70.41
N ASP A 59 -32.58 21.09 70.23
CA ASP A 59 -32.90 20.00 71.17
C ASP A 59 -34.40 19.92 71.55
N ASN A 60 -35.33 20.14 70.59
CA ASN A 60 -36.77 20.03 70.85
C ASN A 60 -37.39 18.75 70.23
N ARG A 61 -38.69 18.55 70.41
CA ARG A 61 -39.46 17.45 69.77
C ARG A 61 -40.34 17.94 68.62
N LEU A 62 -39.93 19.02 67.95
CA LEU A 62 -40.77 19.72 66.97
C LEU A 62 -41.08 18.77 65.83
N ALA A 63 -42.35 18.60 65.45
CA ALA A 63 -42.75 17.80 64.30
C ALA A 63 -42.97 18.66 63.04
N SER A 64 -43.19 19.97 63.19
CA SER A 64 -43.25 20.91 62.07
C SER A 64 -42.82 22.32 62.46
N LEU A 65 -42.22 23.03 61.51
CA LEU A 65 -41.86 24.45 61.60
C LEU A 65 -42.33 25.17 60.34
N LEU A 66 -43.09 26.26 60.53
CA LEU A 66 -43.50 27.16 59.45
C LEU A 66 -43.07 28.58 59.81
N ALA A 67 -42.25 29.19 58.96
CA ALA A 67 -41.76 30.55 59.12
C ALA A 67 -42.22 31.42 57.94
N TYR A 68 -42.85 32.54 58.25
CA TYR A 68 -43.28 33.54 57.27
C TYR A 68 -42.87 34.93 57.76
N ASN A 69 -41.72 35.44 57.32
CA ASN A 69 -41.13 36.65 57.88
C ASN A 69 -40.55 37.59 56.82
N ASN A 70 -40.72 38.90 57.00
CA ASN A 70 -39.93 39.89 56.25
C ASN A 70 -38.79 40.39 57.15
N GLY A 71 -37.53 40.10 56.77
CA GLY A 71 -36.32 40.55 57.47
C GLY A 71 -35.62 39.52 58.36
N LEU A 72 -36.08 38.26 58.42
CA LEU A 72 -35.34 37.16 59.07
C LEU A 72 -33.96 37.07 58.44
N ALA A 73 -32.89 37.03 59.23
CA ALA A 73 -31.52 36.91 58.71
C ALA A 73 -30.96 35.49 58.90
N SER A 74 -31.36 34.76 59.95
CA SER A 74 -30.91 33.38 60.18
C SER A 74 -31.99 32.50 60.81
N LEU A 75 -32.14 31.27 60.29
CA LEU A 75 -32.96 30.21 60.87
C LEU A 75 -32.07 28.98 61.14
N LEU A 76 -32.09 28.46 62.37
CA LEU A 76 -31.37 27.25 62.77
C LEU A 76 -32.31 26.28 63.48
N ALA A 77 -32.46 25.08 62.95
CA ALA A 77 -33.19 23.97 63.56
C ALA A 77 -32.25 22.78 63.78
N LYS A 78 -31.93 22.47 65.03
CA LYS A 78 -30.97 21.43 65.39
C LYS A 78 -31.53 20.43 66.41
N ASP A 79 -31.26 19.14 66.22
CA ASP A 79 -31.63 18.05 67.13
C ASP A 79 -33.14 18.02 67.43
N ASN A 80 -34.00 18.10 66.40
CA ASN A 80 -35.46 18.02 66.54
C ASN A 80 -36.10 16.84 65.81
N GLY A 81 -37.30 16.44 66.22
CA GLY A 81 -38.12 15.45 65.50
C GLY A 81 -38.85 15.97 64.25
N LEU A 82 -38.35 17.02 63.58
CA LEU A 82 -39.11 17.79 62.57
C LEU A 82 -39.45 16.89 61.40
N GLY A 83 -40.70 16.76 61.00
CA GLY A 83 -41.11 16.02 59.79
C GLY A 83 -41.24 16.92 58.56
N SER A 84 -41.44 18.23 58.73
CA SER A 84 -41.42 19.20 57.63
C SER A 84 -41.01 20.60 58.09
N LEU A 85 -40.35 21.33 57.18
CA LEU A 85 -40.00 22.74 57.33
C LEU A 85 -40.43 23.51 56.07
N LEU A 86 -41.20 24.58 56.29
CA LEU A 86 -41.67 25.49 55.26
C LEU A 86 -41.19 26.89 55.60
N ASP A 87 -40.42 27.50 54.70
CA ASP A 87 -39.88 28.82 54.89
C ASP A 87 -40.26 29.75 53.72
N TYR A 88 -40.84 30.90 54.06
CA TYR A 88 -41.24 31.92 53.09
C TYR A 88 -40.88 33.30 53.63
N ASN A 89 -39.69 33.79 53.29
CA ASN A 89 -39.19 35.06 53.76
C ASN A 89 -38.73 35.98 52.63
N ASN A 90 -38.56 37.26 52.95
CA ASN A 90 -37.74 38.17 52.16
C ASN A 90 -36.57 38.64 53.03
N GLY A 91 -35.34 38.33 52.60
CA GLY A 91 -34.11 38.75 53.27
C GLY A 91 -33.43 37.73 54.21
N LEU A 92 -33.84 36.46 54.20
CA LEU A 92 -33.10 35.39 54.90
C LEU A 92 -31.67 35.34 54.37
N ALA A 93 -30.67 35.23 55.25
CA ALA A 93 -29.28 35.10 54.82
C ALA A 93 -28.77 33.66 55.00
N SER A 94 -29.28 32.92 55.99
CA SER A 94 -28.88 31.53 56.24
C SER A 94 -29.99 30.70 56.86
N LEU A 95 -30.20 29.50 56.31
CA LEU A 95 -31.06 28.45 56.86
C LEU A 95 -30.22 27.19 57.13
N LEU A 96 -30.19 26.72 58.38
CA LEU A 96 -29.43 25.53 58.79
C LEU A 96 -30.33 24.53 59.53
N ALA A 97 -30.42 23.31 59.01
CA ALA A 97 -31.15 22.19 59.61
C ALA A 97 -30.20 21.00 59.84
N TYR A 98 -30.04 20.58 61.10
CA TYR A 98 -29.05 19.57 61.50
C TYR A 98 -29.66 18.52 62.46
N ASP A 99 -29.41 17.23 62.23
CA ASP A 99 -29.88 16.10 63.07
C ASP A 99 -31.41 16.15 63.32
N ASN A 100 -32.22 16.31 62.25
CA ASN A 100 -33.68 16.28 62.36
C ASN A 100 -34.34 15.12 61.60
N GLY A 101 -35.56 14.74 62.00
CA GLY A 101 -36.38 13.76 61.25
C GLY A 101 -37.01 14.26 59.93
N LEU A 102 -36.48 15.33 59.30
CA LEU A 102 -37.19 16.13 58.28
C LEU A 102 -37.52 15.25 57.09
N GLY A 103 -38.79 15.09 56.71
CA GLY A 103 -39.18 14.41 55.47
C GLY A 103 -39.27 15.35 54.27
N SER A 104 -39.52 16.65 54.47
CA SER A 104 -39.51 17.65 53.41
C SER A 104 -39.08 19.04 53.87
N LEU A 105 -38.41 19.77 52.96
CA LEU A 105 -38.02 21.17 53.13
C LEU A 105 -38.41 21.96 51.88
N LEU A 106 -39.12 23.07 52.07
CA LEU A 106 -39.47 24.03 51.02
C LEU A 106 -39.02 25.42 51.45
N ALA A 107 -38.13 26.04 50.68
CA ALA A 107 -37.68 27.41 50.89
C ALA A 107 -38.07 28.29 49.68
N TYR A 108 -38.62 29.47 49.97
CA TYR A 108 -38.95 30.50 48.99
C TYR A 108 -38.51 31.85 49.53
N ASP A 109 -37.37 32.35 49.06
CA ASP A 109 -36.71 33.54 49.59
C ASP A 109 -36.09 34.42 48.49
N ASN A 110 -36.37 35.72 48.55
CA ASN A 110 -35.54 36.70 47.85
C ASN A 110 -34.39 37.13 48.78
N GLY A 111 -33.19 36.62 48.54
CA GLY A 111 -31.96 37.00 49.24
C GLY A 111 -31.29 35.93 50.11
N LEU A 112 -31.78 34.66 50.12
CA LEU A 112 -31.12 33.56 50.83
C LEU A 112 -29.65 33.51 50.46
N GLY A 113 -28.74 33.47 51.42
CA GLY A 113 -27.30 33.37 51.16
C GLY A 113 -26.80 31.93 51.24
N SER A 114 -27.32 31.14 52.18
CA SER A 114 -26.90 29.75 52.36
C SER A 114 -28.02 28.86 52.92
N LEU A 115 -28.18 27.66 52.35
CA LEU A 115 -29.04 26.59 52.83
C LEU A 115 -28.20 25.36 53.18
N LEU A 116 -28.25 24.91 54.42
CA LEU A 116 -27.46 23.78 54.93
C LEU A 116 -28.38 22.74 55.59
N ALA A 117 -28.39 21.50 55.10
CA ALA A 117 -29.18 20.40 55.63
C ALA A 117 -28.32 19.15 55.86
N TYR A 118 -28.12 18.77 57.12
CA TYR A 118 -27.24 17.68 57.54
C TYR A 118 -27.95 16.64 58.40
N ASP A 119 -27.67 15.36 58.15
CA ASP A 119 -28.15 14.22 58.97
C ASP A 119 -29.68 14.25 59.18
N ASN A 120 -30.45 14.52 58.11
CA ASN A 120 -31.91 14.50 58.19
C ASN A 120 -32.55 13.35 57.41
N GLY A 121 -33.80 13.02 57.73
CA GLY A 121 -34.62 12.07 56.96
C GLY A 121 -35.19 12.59 55.62
N LEU A 122 -34.58 13.63 55.01
CA LEU A 122 -35.22 14.44 53.95
C LEU A 122 -35.54 13.59 52.76
N ALA A 123 -36.81 13.47 52.35
CA ALA A 123 -37.21 12.80 51.11
C ALA A 123 -37.33 13.79 49.93
N SER A 124 -37.61 15.07 50.19
CA SER A 124 -37.69 16.09 49.14
C SER A 124 -37.20 17.46 49.62
N LEU A 125 -36.37 18.13 48.81
CA LEU A 125 -35.98 19.52 49.00
C LEU A 125 -36.36 20.31 47.74
N LEU A 126 -37.16 21.37 47.92
CA LEU A 126 -37.50 22.32 46.87
C LEU A 126 -37.00 23.69 47.27
N ASP A 127 -36.24 24.32 46.39
CA ASP A 127 -35.68 25.64 46.61
C ASP A 127 -35.99 26.58 45.44
N TYR A 128 -36.55 27.74 45.75
CA TYR A 128 -36.94 28.76 44.78
C TYR A 128 -36.52 30.13 45.28
N ASN A 129 -35.27 30.52 45.02
CA ASN A 129 -34.69 31.75 45.54
C ASN A 129 -34.13 32.64 44.44
N ASN A 130 -33.92 33.90 44.78
CA ASN A 130 -33.07 34.79 44.00
C ASN A 130 -31.88 35.20 44.88
N GLY A 131 -30.66 34.81 44.48
CA GLY A 131 -29.41 35.19 45.16
C GLY A 131 -28.78 34.16 46.10
N LEU A 132 -29.19 32.88 46.07
CA LEU A 132 -28.57 31.81 46.87
C LEU A 132 -27.07 31.69 46.57
N ALA A 133 -26.20 31.76 47.56
CA ALA A 133 -24.77 31.56 47.31
C ALA A 133 -24.36 30.09 47.46
N SER A 134 -24.99 29.33 48.35
CA SER A 134 -24.65 27.92 48.59
C SER A 134 -25.80 27.08 49.13
N LEU A 135 -26.02 25.90 48.54
CA LEU A 135 -26.90 24.85 49.03
C LEU A 135 -26.06 23.59 49.34
N LEU A 136 -26.17 23.04 50.55
CA LEU A 136 -25.46 21.82 50.95
C LEU A 136 -26.40 20.85 51.67
N ALA A 137 -26.54 19.65 51.11
CA ALA A 137 -27.33 18.56 51.66
C ALA A 137 -26.44 17.32 51.86
N ASN A 138 -26.21 16.91 53.12
CA ASN A 138 -25.36 15.76 53.45
C ASN A 138 -26.09 14.74 54.33
N ASP A 139 -25.85 13.45 54.08
CA ASP A 139 -26.36 12.32 54.87
C ASP A 139 -27.91 12.32 55.02
N ASN A 140 -28.63 12.61 53.93
CA ASN A 140 -30.10 12.60 53.92
C ASN A 140 -30.71 11.48 53.06
N GLY A 141 -31.93 11.05 53.40
CA GLY A 141 -32.73 10.12 52.57
C GLY A 141 -33.34 10.71 51.29
N LEU A 142 -32.73 11.74 50.66
CA LEU A 142 -33.36 12.56 49.61
C LEU A 142 -33.77 11.69 48.45
N ALA A 143 -35.01 11.77 47.99
CA ALA A 143 -35.46 11.13 46.75
C ALA A 143 -35.53 12.15 45.60
N SER A 144 -35.78 13.43 45.89
CA SER A 144 -35.78 14.50 44.89
C SER A 144 -35.23 15.82 45.42
N LEU A 145 -34.40 16.50 44.63
CA LEU A 145 -33.97 17.88 44.85
C LEU A 145 -34.31 18.73 43.61
N LEU A 146 -34.99 19.85 43.80
CA LEU A 146 -35.32 20.81 42.75
C LEU A 146 -34.86 22.20 43.19
N ALA A 147 -33.92 22.79 42.44
CA ALA A 147 -33.42 24.15 42.66
C ALA A 147 -33.74 25.03 41.44
N TYR A 148 -34.33 26.20 41.71
CA TYR A 148 -34.59 27.23 40.71
C TYR A 148 -34.13 28.59 41.23
N ASP A 149 -32.93 29.00 40.83
CA ASP A 149 -32.24 30.18 41.33
C ASP A 149 -31.58 31.03 40.24
N ASN A 150 -31.71 32.35 40.37
CA ASN A 150 -30.85 33.29 39.66
C ASN A 150 -29.66 33.65 40.55
N GLY A 151 -28.46 33.13 40.23
CA GLY A 151 -27.21 33.42 40.92
C GLY A 151 -26.70 32.39 41.92
N LEU A 152 -27.09 31.10 41.80
CA LEU A 152 -26.59 30.04 42.70
C LEU A 152 -25.06 29.93 42.64
N GLY A 153 -24.34 30.14 43.73
CA GLY A 153 -22.88 29.98 43.72
C GLY A 153 -22.43 28.51 43.68
N SER A 154 -22.98 27.69 44.58
CA SER A 154 -22.59 26.27 44.71
C SER A 154 -23.72 25.39 45.24
N LEU A 155 -23.88 24.21 44.66
CA LEU A 155 -24.76 23.15 45.17
C LEU A 155 -23.95 21.88 45.47
N LEU A 156 -24.05 21.37 46.70
CA LEU A 156 -23.29 20.22 47.19
C LEU A 156 -24.24 19.17 47.77
N ALA A 157 -24.22 17.95 47.26
CA ALA A 157 -25.05 16.83 47.73
C ALA A 157 -24.21 15.57 47.98
N TYR A 158 -24.09 15.14 49.23
CA TYR A 158 -23.25 14.01 49.66
C TYR A 158 -24.06 12.92 50.38
N ASP A 159 -23.76 11.65 50.09
CA ASP A 159 -24.27 10.46 50.80
C ASP A 159 -25.81 10.41 50.95
N ASN A 160 -26.53 10.87 49.92
CA ASN A 160 -27.99 10.88 49.89
C ASN A 160 -28.59 9.75 49.03
N GLY A 161 -29.81 9.31 49.34
CA GLY A 161 -30.57 8.34 48.51
C GLY A 161 -31.15 8.91 47.19
N LEU A 162 -30.54 9.94 46.60
CA LEU A 162 -31.16 10.83 45.59
C LEU A 162 -31.64 10.07 44.36
N GLY A 163 -32.94 10.17 44.04
CA GLY A 163 -33.52 9.60 42.83
C GLY A 163 -33.52 10.57 41.65
N SER A 164 -33.73 11.87 41.89
CA SER A 164 -33.78 12.91 40.86
C SER A 164 -33.24 14.26 41.35
N LEU A 165 -32.34 14.87 40.58
CA LEU A 165 -31.90 16.27 40.75
C LEU A 165 -32.27 17.08 39.50
N LEU A 166 -33.01 18.17 39.70
CA LEU A 166 -33.39 19.13 38.68
C LEU A 166 -32.86 20.51 39.06
N ASP A 167 -31.95 21.03 38.24
CA ASP A 167 -31.32 22.33 38.44
C ASP A 167 -31.60 23.24 37.23
N TYR A 168 -32.28 24.36 37.49
CA TYR A 168 -32.58 25.39 36.51
C TYR A 168 -32.07 26.74 36.99
N ASN A 169 -30.75 26.94 36.89
CA ASN A 169 -30.10 28.14 37.38
C ASN A 169 -29.57 29.02 36.24
N ASN A 170 -29.39 30.31 36.53
CA ASN A 170 -28.57 31.20 35.69
C ASN A 170 -27.34 31.60 36.51
N GLY A 171 -26.17 31.07 36.13
CA GLY A 171 -24.87 31.44 36.70
C GLY A 171 -24.36 30.52 37.81
N LEU A 172 -24.63 29.20 37.74
CA LEU A 172 -24.13 28.24 38.72
C LEU A 172 -22.62 28.06 38.61
N ALA A 173 -21.85 28.42 39.64
CA ALA A 173 -20.40 28.25 39.55
C ALA A 173 -19.96 26.78 39.75
N SER A 174 -20.64 26.01 40.63
CA SER A 174 -20.26 24.62 40.92
C SER A 174 -21.42 23.76 41.41
N LEU A 175 -21.62 22.57 40.82
CA LEU A 175 -22.49 21.51 41.33
C LEU A 175 -21.65 20.25 41.63
N LEU A 176 -21.75 19.70 42.84
CA LEU A 176 -21.07 18.44 43.23
C LEU A 176 -22.06 17.47 43.86
N ALA A 177 -22.20 16.29 43.25
CA ALA A 177 -22.97 15.17 43.76
C ALA A 177 -22.04 13.96 43.97
N ASN A 178 -22.00 13.38 45.17
CA ASN A 178 -21.17 12.22 45.48
C ASN A 178 -21.93 11.14 46.26
N ASP A 179 -21.71 9.88 45.88
CA ASP A 179 -22.24 8.66 46.52
C ASP A 179 -23.77 8.62 46.66
N ASN A 180 -24.46 9.42 45.84
CA ASN A 180 -25.92 9.41 45.77
C ASN A 180 -26.35 8.35 44.75
N GLY A 181 -27.26 7.44 45.06
CA GLY A 181 -27.80 6.45 44.11
C GLY A 181 -28.65 7.06 42.96
N LEU A 182 -28.13 8.08 42.28
CA LEU A 182 -28.82 9.00 41.38
C LEU A 182 -29.39 8.28 40.17
N ALA A 183 -30.72 8.34 40.01
CA ALA A 183 -31.38 7.81 38.84
C ALA A 183 -31.47 8.83 37.68
N SER A 184 -31.61 10.12 37.99
CA SER A 184 -31.73 11.18 36.98
C SER A 184 -31.13 12.52 37.42
N LEU A 185 -30.33 13.15 36.55
CA LEU A 185 -29.86 14.53 36.69
C LEU A 185 -30.24 15.34 35.45
N LEU A 186 -30.90 16.49 35.63
CA LEU A 186 -31.10 17.47 34.58
C LEU A 186 -30.59 18.83 35.06
N ALA A 187 -29.54 19.32 34.41
CA ALA A 187 -28.99 20.65 34.64
C ALA A 187 -29.16 21.49 33.36
N LYS A 188 -29.82 22.64 33.49
CA LYS A 188 -29.96 23.62 32.41
C LYS A 188 -29.51 24.98 32.90
N ASP A 189 -28.38 25.45 32.42
CA ASP A 189 -27.78 26.73 32.83
C ASP A 189 -27.34 27.57 31.63
N ASN A 190 -27.22 28.87 31.84
CA ASN A 190 -26.56 29.83 30.95
C ASN A 190 -25.31 30.38 31.66
N GLY A 191 -24.29 29.53 31.90
CA GLY A 191 -23.06 29.93 32.59
C GLY A 191 -22.56 28.97 33.67
N LEU A 192 -22.78 27.66 33.53
CA LEU A 192 -22.31 26.68 34.49
C LEU A 192 -20.77 26.62 34.51
N GLY A 193 -20.14 26.86 35.66
CA GLY A 193 -18.67 26.78 35.76
C GLY A 193 -18.13 25.36 35.84
N SER A 194 -18.70 24.51 36.72
CA SER A 194 -18.27 23.12 36.88
C SER A 194 -19.39 22.22 37.43
N LEU A 195 -19.50 21.00 36.91
CA LEU A 195 -20.32 19.92 37.46
C LEU A 195 -19.44 18.68 37.69
N LEU A 196 -19.41 18.21 38.93
CA LEU A 196 -18.71 17.00 39.35
C LEU A 196 -19.74 15.99 39.88
N ASP A 197 -19.81 14.81 39.29
CA ASP A 197 -20.72 13.75 39.73
C ASP A 197 -19.99 12.40 39.87
N TYR A 198 -20.16 11.76 41.03
CA TYR A 198 -19.61 10.46 41.39
C TYR A 198 -20.75 9.54 41.79
N ASN A 199 -21.03 8.52 40.98
CA ASN A 199 -22.20 7.68 41.17
C ASN A 199 -21.91 6.18 40.96
N ASN A 200 -22.51 5.35 41.82
CA ASN A 200 -22.37 3.89 41.78
C ASN A 200 -23.67 3.19 41.28
N GLY A 201 -24.64 3.93 40.73
CA GLY A 201 -26.00 3.48 40.38
C GLY A 201 -26.40 3.51 38.89
N LEU A 202 -27.72 3.54 38.62
CA LEU A 202 -28.36 3.51 37.29
C LEU A 202 -28.76 4.94 36.90
N ALA A 203 -27.92 5.68 36.17
CA ALA A 203 -28.06 7.14 36.02
C ALA A 203 -28.36 7.59 34.58
N SER A 204 -29.32 8.50 34.41
CA SER A 204 -29.53 9.27 33.17
C SER A 204 -29.24 10.74 33.41
N ARG A 205 -28.34 11.34 32.65
CA ARG A 205 -27.90 12.73 32.81
C ARG A 205 -28.13 13.53 31.54
N LEU A 206 -28.64 14.74 31.73
CA LEU A 206 -28.86 15.69 30.66
C LEU A 206 -28.33 17.06 31.08
N ALA A 207 -27.33 17.55 30.36
CA ALA A 207 -26.71 18.84 30.60
C ALA A 207 -26.84 19.73 29.35
N TYR A 208 -27.44 20.91 29.52
CA TYR A 208 -27.47 21.96 28.51
C TYR A 208 -26.77 23.19 29.07
N ASP A 209 -25.70 23.65 28.40
CA ASP A 209 -25.03 24.90 28.72
C ASP A 209 -24.84 25.77 27.46
N ASN A 210 -24.77 27.09 27.67
CA ASN A 210 -24.42 28.08 26.66
C ASN A 210 -23.18 28.91 27.10
N GLY A 211 -22.39 28.40 28.05
CA GLY A 211 -21.34 29.09 28.82
C GLY A 211 -19.95 28.43 28.78
N LEU A 212 -19.19 28.52 29.88
CA LEU A 212 -17.84 27.93 30.01
C LEU A 212 -17.90 26.81 31.06
N ALA A 213 -18.19 25.58 30.64
CA ALA A 213 -18.47 24.45 31.53
C ALA A 213 -17.37 23.37 31.54
N SER A 214 -17.08 22.86 32.73
CA SER A 214 -16.34 21.61 32.92
C SER A 214 -17.22 20.57 33.61
N LEU A 215 -17.47 19.44 32.93
CA LEU A 215 -18.25 18.32 33.44
C LEU A 215 -17.33 17.12 33.71
N LEU A 216 -17.29 16.63 34.94
CA LEU A 216 -16.65 15.37 35.31
C LEU A 216 -17.73 14.38 35.78
N ALA A 217 -17.85 13.26 35.08
CA ALA A 217 -18.69 12.14 35.52
C ALA A 217 -17.80 10.92 35.82
N LYS A 218 -18.00 10.27 36.97
CA LYS A 218 -17.40 8.97 37.27
C LYS A 218 -18.48 7.97 37.65
N ASP A 219 -18.62 6.92 36.85
CA ASP A 219 -19.63 5.89 37.07
C ASP A 219 -19.06 4.47 37.15
N ASN A 220 -19.56 3.71 38.13
CA ASN A 220 -19.29 2.26 38.24
C ASN A 220 -20.51 1.40 37.84
N GLY A 221 -21.54 1.99 37.22
CA GLY A 221 -22.86 1.38 36.98
C GLY A 221 -23.38 1.46 35.53
N ARG A 222 -24.70 1.60 35.34
CA ARG A 222 -25.33 1.80 34.03
C ARG A 222 -25.61 3.30 33.87
N ALA A 223 -24.95 3.96 32.92
CA ALA A 223 -25.03 5.41 32.77
C ALA A 223 -25.38 5.84 31.34
N SER A 224 -26.13 6.93 31.22
CA SER A 224 -26.31 7.66 29.96
C SER A 224 -26.08 9.13 30.22
N LEU A 225 -25.19 9.77 29.46
CA LEU A 225 -24.95 11.20 29.51
C LEU A 225 -25.25 11.82 28.14
N LEU A 226 -26.06 12.87 28.14
CA LEU A 226 -26.30 13.72 26.98
C LEU A 226 -25.86 15.14 27.33
N ALA A 227 -24.82 15.62 26.65
CA ALA A 227 -24.30 16.97 26.77
C ALA A 227 -24.53 17.74 25.47
N ASN A 228 -25.01 18.97 25.58
CA ASN A 228 -25.15 19.88 24.45
C ASN A 228 -24.60 21.25 24.86
N ASP A 229 -23.52 21.69 24.22
CA ASP A 229 -22.87 22.97 24.46
C ASP A 229 -22.80 23.81 23.17
N ASN A 230 -22.92 25.12 23.34
CA ASN A 230 -22.71 26.13 22.30
C ASN A 230 -21.54 27.08 22.63
N GLY A 231 -20.76 26.81 23.69
CA GLY A 231 -19.73 27.66 24.27
C GLY A 231 -18.32 27.04 24.31
N ARG A 232 -17.70 27.03 25.50
CA ARG A 232 -16.39 26.39 25.75
C ARG A 232 -16.59 25.27 26.77
N ALA A 233 -16.57 24.02 26.32
CA ALA A 233 -16.78 22.86 27.19
C ALA A 233 -15.55 21.96 27.32
N SER A 234 -15.38 21.41 28.52
CA SER A 234 -14.57 20.21 28.74
C SER A 234 -15.39 19.15 29.45
N LEU A 235 -15.60 18.02 28.79
CA LEU A 235 -16.25 16.85 29.35
C LEU A 235 -15.21 15.75 29.61
N LEU A 236 -15.19 15.23 30.84
CA LEU A 236 -14.37 14.11 31.26
C LEU A 236 -15.28 13.02 31.87
N ALA A 237 -15.32 11.84 31.25
CA ALA A 237 -16.11 10.70 31.70
C ALA A 237 -15.16 9.54 32.07
N TYR A 238 -15.44 8.87 33.19
CA TYR A 238 -14.76 7.65 33.63
C TYR A 238 -15.79 6.59 33.98
N ASP A 239 -15.93 5.57 33.14
CA ASP A 239 -16.97 4.56 33.27
C ASP A 239 -16.39 3.14 33.36
N ASN A 240 -16.72 2.42 34.44
CA ASN A 240 -16.34 1.00 34.62
C ASN A 240 -17.50 0.02 34.33
N GLY A 241 -18.59 0.50 33.74
CA GLY A 241 -19.86 -0.24 33.61
C GLY A 241 -20.45 -0.25 32.19
N LEU A 242 -21.74 0.04 32.03
CA LEU A 242 -22.41 0.10 30.71
C LEU A 242 -22.84 1.55 30.45
N ALA A 243 -22.21 2.20 29.49
CA ALA A 243 -22.28 3.65 29.30
C ALA A 243 -22.69 4.04 27.87
N SER A 244 -23.47 5.11 27.78
CA SER A 244 -23.76 5.80 26.52
C SER A 244 -23.52 7.29 26.69
N LEU A 245 -22.60 7.85 25.92
CA LEU A 245 -22.33 9.28 25.88
C LEU A 245 -22.72 9.86 24.52
N LEU A 246 -23.54 10.91 24.53
CA LEU A 246 -23.84 11.72 23.36
C LEU A 246 -23.43 13.17 23.65
N SER A 247 -22.47 13.66 22.88
CA SER A 247 -22.02 15.05 22.92
C SER A 247 -22.41 15.77 21.62
N LYS A 248 -22.91 17.00 21.76
CA LYS A 248 -23.07 17.93 20.64
C LYS A 248 -22.40 19.24 21.01
N ASP A 249 -21.40 19.65 20.24
CA ASP A 249 -20.70 20.91 20.47
C ASP A 249 -20.68 21.78 19.19
N ASN A 250 -21.06 23.04 19.34
CA ASN A 250 -20.99 24.04 18.27
C ASN A 250 -19.87 25.10 18.52
N GLY A 251 -19.02 24.89 19.52
CA GLY A 251 -18.01 25.84 20.01
C GLY A 251 -16.58 25.27 20.11
N LEU A 252 -15.94 25.46 21.28
CA LEU A 252 -14.57 25.03 21.58
C LEU A 252 -14.61 23.91 22.62
N GLY A 253 -14.41 22.66 22.19
CA GLY A 253 -14.70 21.47 22.98
C GLY A 253 -13.51 20.57 23.25
N SER A 254 -13.47 19.95 24.42
CA SER A 254 -12.64 18.78 24.70
C SER A 254 -13.48 17.70 25.35
N LEU A 255 -13.51 16.50 24.75
CA LEU A 255 -14.10 15.31 25.34
C LEU A 255 -13.02 14.28 25.63
N LEU A 256 -12.97 13.82 26.88
CA LEU A 256 -12.12 12.76 27.37
C LEU A 256 -13.01 11.65 27.93
N ASP A 257 -12.98 10.46 27.33
CA ASP A 257 -13.75 9.30 27.78
C ASP A 257 -12.81 8.14 28.10
N TYR A 258 -12.91 7.60 29.31
CA TYR A 258 -12.16 6.44 29.78
C TYR A 258 -13.14 5.34 30.17
N ASN A 259 -13.15 4.25 29.42
CA ASN A 259 -14.07 3.14 29.64
C ASN A 259 -13.33 1.80 29.86
N ASN A 260 -13.82 1.00 30.82
CA ASN A 260 -13.34 -0.36 31.07
C ASN A 260 -14.46 -1.43 30.88
N GLY A 261 -15.61 -1.05 30.31
CA GLY A 261 -16.84 -1.84 30.23
C GLY A 261 -17.46 -1.89 28.82
N LEU A 262 -18.78 -1.68 28.70
CA LEU A 262 -19.48 -1.62 27.41
C LEU A 262 -19.89 -0.18 27.10
N ALA A 263 -19.37 0.40 26.02
CA ALA A 263 -19.46 1.84 25.77
C ALA A 263 -20.01 2.17 24.38
N SER A 264 -20.80 3.23 24.28
CA SER A 264 -21.08 3.90 23.02
C SER A 264 -20.89 5.40 23.18
N LEU A 265 -19.99 5.98 22.39
CA LEU A 265 -19.78 7.41 22.30
C LEU A 265 -20.19 7.92 20.92
N LEU A 266 -21.07 8.93 20.91
CA LEU A 266 -21.50 9.65 19.72
C LEU A 266 -21.17 11.14 19.90
N ALA A 267 -20.28 11.68 19.08
CA ALA A 267 -19.88 13.09 19.10
C ALA A 267 -20.26 13.77 17.77
N TYR A 268 -20.92 14.92 17.88
CA TYR A 268 -21.22 15.81 16.75
C TYR A 268 -20.63 17.19 17.02
N ASP A 269 -19.59 17.56 16.27
CA ASP A 269 -18.90 18.83 16.44
C ASP A 269 -18.99 19.66 15.15
N ASN A 270 -19.26 20.96 15.30
CA ASN A 270 -19.23 21.93 14.19
C ASN A 270 -18.18 23.05 14.42
N GLY A 271 -17.27 22.85 15.38
CA GLY A 271 -16.33 23.86 15.91
C GLY A 271 -14.86 23.41 15.92
N LEU A 272 -14.09 23.80 16.96
CA LEU A 272 -12.74 23.27 17.20
C LEU A 272 -12.84 22.26 18.35
N ALA A 273 -12.59 20.98 18.07
CA ALA A 273 -12.82 19.91 19.02
C ALA A 273 -11.61 18.97 19.17
N SER A 274 -11.41 18.47 20.39
CA SER A 274 -10.49 17.38 20.69
C SER A 274 -11.25 16.27 21.39
N LEU A 275 -11.23 15.07 20.81
CA LEU A 275 -11.82 13.88 21.40
C LEU A 275 -10.72 12.86 21.69
N LEU A 276 -10.58 12.45 22.94
CA LEU A 276 -9.73 11.33 23.35
C LEU A 276 -10.61 10.26 24.01
N ALA A 277 -10.67 9.09 23.40
CA ALA A 277 -11.34 7.92 23.93
C ALA A 277 -10.31 6.83 24.26
N ASN A 278 -10.37 6.27 25.46
CA ASN A 278 -9.56 5.14 25.88
C ASN A 278 -10.50 4.03 26.37
N ASP A 279 -10.55 2.93 25.64
CA ASP A 279 -11.39 1.78 25.96
C ASP A 279 -10.54 0.52 26.22
N ASN A 280 -10.86 -0.20 27.28
CA ASN A 280 -10.29 -1.52 27.58
C ASN A 280 -11.35 -2.64 27.47
N GLY A 281 -12.56 -2.33 27.01
CA GLY A 281 -13.72 -3.21 26.95
C GLY A 281 -14.29 -3.39 25.55
N LEU A 282 -15.60 -3.16 25.38
CA LEU A 282 -16.31 -3.35 24.10
C LEU A 282 -17.01 -2.04 23.75
N GLY A 283 -16.50 -1.35 22.72
CA GLY A 283 -16.82 0.05 22.47
C GLY A 283 -17.25 0.34 21.04
N SER A 284 -18.07 1.38 20.88
CA SER A 284 -18.28 2.02 19.59
C SER A 284 -18.14 3.53 19.71
N LEU A 285 -17.31 4.12 18.84
CA LEU A 285 -17.14 5.55 18.73
C LEU A 285 -17.59 6.03 17.34
N LEU A 286 -18.52 6.96 17.33
CA LEU A 286 -19.05 7.59 16.13
C LEU A 286 -18.80 9.10 16.23
N ALA A 287 -17.93 9.65 15.38
CA ALA A 287 -17.59 11.06 15.37
C ALA A 287 -17.98 11.69 14.01
N TYR A 288 -18.73 12.78 14.08
CA TYR A 288 -19.05 13.63 12.93
C TYR A 288 -18.48 15.01 13.19
N ASP A 289 -17.55 15.46 12.34
CA ASP A 289 -17.00 16.81 12.38
C ASP A 289 -17.22 17.55 11.06
N ASN A 290 -17.51 18.85 11.15
CA ASN A 290 -17.53 19.78 10.02
C ASN A 290 -16.54 20.96 10.20
N GLY A 291 -15.69 20.91 11.23
CA GLY A 291 -14.79 21.97 11.66
C GLY A 291 -13.31 21.55 11.66
N LEU A 292 -12.67 21.66 12.81
CA LEU A 292 -11.25 21.33 12.99
C LEU A 292 -11.16 20.37 14.17
N ALA A 293 -10.91 19.08 13.91
CA ALA A 293 -10.92 18.04 14.93
C ALA A 293 -9.60 17.30 15.08
N LEU A 294 -9.31 16.96 16.32
CA LEU A 294 -8.34 15.93 16.69
C LEU A 294 -9.10 14.78 17.35
N LEU A 295 -9.02 13.59 16.78
CA LEU A 295 -9.58 12.37 17.35
C LEU A 295 -8.47 11.40 17.71
N LEU A 296 -8.33 11.07 18.99
CA LEU A 296 -7.45 10.04 19.49
C LEU A 296 -8.29 8.90 20.07
N ALA A 297 -8.11 7.70 19.54
CA ALA A 297 -8.74 6.49 20.06
C ALA A 297 -7.66 5.48 20.46
N TYR A 298 -7.72 5.01 21.70
CA TYR A 298 -6.86 3.95 22.21
C TYR A 298 -7.75 2.78 22.65
N ASP A 299 -7.61 1.62 22.01
CA ASP A 299 -8.37 0.41 22.35
C ASP A 299 -7.43 -0.76 22.69
N ASN A 300 -7.81 -1.51 23.72
CA ASN A 300 -7.19 -2.80 24.07
C ASN A 300 -8.19 -3.97 23.96
N GLY A 301 -9.43 -3.71 23.53
CA GLY A 301 -10.56 -4.62 23.55
C GLY A 301 -11.14 -4.90 22.16
N LEU A 302 -12.43 -4.61 21.97
CA LEU A 302 -13.12 -4.79 20.68
C LEU A 302 -13.89 -3.51 20.34
N ALA A 303 -13.30 -2.68 19.46
CA ALA A 303 -13.85 -1.39 19.07
C ALA A 303 -14.32 -1.28 17.62
N LEU A 304 -15.35 -0.47 17.43
CA LEU A 304 -15.75 0.08 16.15
C LEU A 304 -15.54 1.61 16.19
N LEU A 305 -14.71 2.15 15.30
CA LEU A 305 -14.52 3.58 15.14
C LEU A 305 -15.04 4.02 13.76
N LEU A 306 -16.00 4.94 13.74
CA LEU A 306 -16.47 5.59 12.53
C LEU A 306 -16.25 7.09 12.66
N ALA A 307 -15.44 7.64 11.76
CA ALA A 307 -15.19 9.07 11.67
C ALA A 307 -15.65 9.60 10.31
N TYR A 308 -16.47 10.64 10.34
CA TYR A 308 -16.88 11.38 9.14
C TYR A 308 -16.45 12.83 9.30
N ASP A 309 -15.61 13.30 8.38
CA ASP A 309 -15.11 14.68 8.37
C ASP A 309 -15.39 15.38 7.03
N ASN A 310 -15.70 16.66 7.11
CA ASN A 310 -15.81 17.57 5.96
C ASN A 310 -14.88 18.80 6.09
N GLY A 311 -14.04 18.85 7.13
CA GLY A 311 -13.20 19.97 7.51
C GLY A 311 -11.69 19.66 7.47
N LEU A 312 -11.00 19.95 8.58
CA LEU A 312 -9.58 19.61 8.77
C LEU A 312 -9.43 18.71 9.99
N ALA A 313 -9.31 17.40 9.79
CA ALA A 313 -9.16 16.44 10.87
C ALA A 313 -7.79 15.75 10.92
N SER A 314 -7.42 15.35 12.14
CA SER A 314 -6.39 14.36 12.39
C SER A 314 -6.97 13.25 13.25
N LEU A 315 -6.92 12.02 12.75
CA LEU A 315 -7.33 10.81 13.46
C LEU A 315 -6.12 9.95 13.79
N LEU A 316 -5.92 9.66 15.06
CA LEU A 316 -4.97 8.68 15.56
C LEU A 316 -5.72 7.53 16.25
N ALA A 317 -5.66 6.35 15.68
CA ALA A 317 -6.19 5.12 16.27
C ALA A 317 -5.04 4.19 16.66
N LYS A 318 -5.09 3.66 17.87
CA LYS A 318 -4.16 2.65 18.34
C LYS A 318 -4.93 1.49 18.94
N ASP A 319 -4.82 0.31 18.34
CA ASP A 319 -5.48 -0.91 18.81
C ASP A 319 -4.47 -2.04 19.15
N ASN A 320 -4.70 -2.72 20.27
CA ASN A 320 -4.01 -3.97 20.62
C ASN A 320 -4.95 -5.19 20.62
N GLY A 321 -6.23 -5.01 20.31
CA GLY A 321 -7.29 -6.02 20.37
C GLY A 321 -7.88 -6.35 19.00
N ARG A 322 -9.18 -6.10 18.82
CA ARG A 322 -9.89 -6.30 17.55
C ARG A 322 -10.67 -5.05 17.16
N ALA A 323 -10.11 -4.24 16.27
CA ALA A 323 -10.74 -3.02 15.79
C ALA A 323 -11.26 -3.08 14.35
N SER A 324 -12.28 -2.28 14.10
CA SER A 324 -12.67 -1.86 12.76
C SER A 324 -12.74 -0.33 12.72
N LEU A 325 -11.95 0.28 11.84
CA LEU A 325 -11.94 1.71 11.61
C LEU A 325 -12.51 2.02 10.21
N LEU A 326 -13.50 2.92 10.17
CA LEU A 326 -14.04 3.50 8.96
C LEU A 326 -13.88 5.02 9.01
N ALA A 327 -13.01 5.56 8.17
CA ALA A 327 -12.81 7.00 8.01
C ALA A 327 -13.32 7.44 6.64
N ASN A 328 -14.10 8.51 6.61
CA ASN A 328 -14.59 9.12 5.38
C ASN A 328 -14.38 10.63 5.45
N ASP A 329 -13.50 11.14 4.59
CA ASP A 329 -13.14 12.55 4.53
C ASP A 329 -13.49 13.15 3.17
N ASN A 330 -14.00 14.39 3.18
CA ASN A 330 -14.21 15.22 2.00
C ASN A 330 -13.39 16.53 2.03
N GLY A 331 -12.59 16.74 3.07
CA GLY A 331 -11.79 17.94 3.34
C GLY A 331 -10.29 17.67 3.27
N ARG A 332 -9.59 17.88 4.39
CA ARG A 332 -8.16 17.59 4.52
C ARG A 332 -7.93 16.76 5.79
N ALA A 333 -7.65 15.47 5.64
CA ALA A 333 -7.41 14.59 6.79
C ALA A 333 -6.01 13.98 6.83
N SER A 334 -5.57 13.70 8.05
CA SER A 334 -4.48 12.78 8.32
C SER A 334 -5.01 11.63 9.18
N LEU A 335 -4.86 10.40 8.70
CA LEU A 335 -5.19 9.20 9.45
C LEU A 335 -3.91 8.43 9.78
N LEU A 336 -3.70 8.17 11.07
CA LEU A 336 -2.61 7.36 11.59
C LEU A 336 -3.21 6.17 12.37
N ALA A 337 -3.03 4.96 11.88
CA ALA A 337 -3.49 3.73 12.52
C ALA A 337 -2.28 2.89 12.99
N TYR A 338 -2.35 2.36 14.20
CA TYR A 338 -1.33 1.47 14.76
C TYR A 338 -2.02 0.27 15.39
N ASP A 339 -1.86 -0.90 14.78
CA ASP A 339 -2.58 -2.11 15.16
C ASP A 339 -1.62 -3.28 15.45
N ASN A 340 -1.73 -3.88 16.63
CA ASN A 340 -0.99 -5.10 17.01
C ASN A 340 -1.88 -6.37 17.02
N GLY A 341 -3.15 -6.24 16.63
CA GLY A 341 -4.20 -7.25 16.81
C GLY A 341 -4.86 -7.75 15.53
N LEU A 342 -6.19 -7.80 15.51
CA LEU A 342 -6.99 -8.09 14.30
C LEU A 342 -7.71 -6.81 13.85
N ALA A 343 -7.29 -6.24 12.73
CA ALA A 343 -7.77 -4.94 12.29
C ALA A 343 -8.40 -4.95 10.89
N SER A 344 -9.36 -4.04 10.69
CA SER A 344 -9.85 -3.66 9.38
C SER A 344 -9.94 -2.15 9.30
N LEU A 345 -9.21 -1.56 8.36
CA LEU A 345 -9.27 -0.13 8.08
C LEU A 345 -9.87 0.11 6.70
N LEU A 346 -10.92 0.92 6.64
CA LEU A 346 -11.48 1.47 5.42
C LEU A 346 -11.36 2.99 5.44
N ALA A 347 -10.50 3.53 4.59
CA ALA A 347 -10.34 4.96 4.39
C ALA A 347 -10.94 5.35 3.03
N LYS A 348 -11.80 6.36 3.03
CA LYS A 348 -12.33 6.99 1.81
C LYS A 348 -11.99 8.48 1.87
N ASP A 349 -11.25 8.95 0.87
CA ASP A 349 -10.91 10.36 0.76
C ASP A 349 -11.31 10.92 -0.61
N ASN A 350 -12.01 12.07 -0.60
CA ASN A 350 -12.34 12.84 -1.80
C ASN A 350 -11.59 14.18 -1.86
N GLY A 351 -10.72 14.47 -0.88
CA GLY A 351 -10.01 15.72 -0.70
C GLY A 351 -8.49 15.57 -0.74
N LEU A 352 -7.82 16.01 0.32
CA LEU A 352 -6.35 15.99 0.43
C LEU A 352 -5.94 15.21 1.68
N GLY A 353 -5.53 13.96 1.48
CA GLY A 353 -5.38 12.99 2.57
C GLY A 353 -3.99 12.42 2.71
N SER A 354 -3.65 12.05 3.93
CA SER A 354 -2.54 11.14 4.22
C SER A 354 -3.02 10.01 5.10
N LEU A 355 -2.78 8.78 4.69
CA LEU A 355 -2.99 7.59 5.51
C LEU A 355 -1.64 6.97 5.83
N LEU A 356 -1.37 6.75 7.12
CA LEU A 356 -0.28 5.89 7.57
C LEU A 356 -0.85 4.77 8.43
N ASP A 357 -0.63 3.54 8.00
CA ASP A 357 -1.04 2.34 8.70
C ASP A 357 0.19 1.53 9.11
N TYR A 358 0.24 1.13 10.37
CA TYR A 358 1.30 0.29 10.91
C TYR A 358 0.66 -0.94 11.57
N ASN A 359 0.90 -2.10 11.00
CA ASN A 359 0.34 -3.36 11.44
C ASN A 359 1.43 -4.37 11.83
N ASN A 360 1.27 -5.02 12.99
CA ASN A 360 2.07 -6.17 13.41
C ASN A 360 1.25 -7.47 13.54
N GLY A 361 -0.05 -7.43 13.25
CA GLY A 361 -1.02 -8.52 13.42
C GLY A 361 -1.66 -8.98 12.11
N LEU A 362 -2.96 -9.25 12.13
CA LEU A 362 -3.76 -9.59 10.94
C LEU A 362 -4.57 -8.36 10.51
N ALA A 363 -4.30 -7.79 9.33
CA ALA A 363 -5.00 -6.59 8.89
C ALA A 363 -5.51 -6.64 7.44
N LEU A 364 -6.58 -5.91 7.22
CA LEU A 364 -7.04 -5.52 5.90
C LEU A 364 -7.15 -4.00 5.84
N LEU A 365 -6.42 -3.39 4.92
CA LEU A 365 -6.53 -1.97 4.60
C LEU A 365 -7.15 -1.80 3.22
N LEU A 366 -8.27 -1.08 3.16
CA LEU A 366 -8.89 -0.62 1.93
C LEU A 366 -8.85 0.91 1.88
N ALA A 367 -8.03 1.45 1.00
CA ALA A 367 -7.94 2.88 0.73
C ALA A 367 -8.61 3.20 -0.61
N LYS A 368 -9.54 4.15 -0.61
CA LYS A 368 -10.21 4.62 -1.82
C LYS A 368 -10.12 6.14 -1.91
N ASP A 369 -9.37 6.62 -2.88
CA ASP A 369 -9.09 8.02 -3.05
C ASP A 369 -9.57 8.52 -4.42
N ASN A 370 -10.14 9.72 -4.46
CA ASN A 370 -10.48 10.44 -5.70
C ASN A 370 -9.81 11.82 -5.78
N GLY A 371 -8.89 12.11 -4.86
CA GLY A 371 -8.28 13.43 -4.65
C GLY A 371 -6.75 13.41 -4.77
N LEU A 372 -6.06 14.06 -3.84
CA LEU A 372 -4.60 14.00 -3.70
C LEU A 372 -4.27 13.23 -2.43
N ALA A 373 -3.70 12.03 -2.58
CA ALA A 373 -3.51 11.14 -1.44
C ALA A 373 -2.08 10.55 -1.34
N SER A 374 -1.65 10.31 -0.11
CA SER A 374 -0.48 9.47 0.17
C SER A 374 -0.87 8.37 1.14
N VAL A 375 -0.67 7.11 0.75
CA VAL A 375 -0.89 5.94 1.59
C VAL A 375 0.45 5.30 1.90
N LEU A 376 0.80 5.23 3.18
CA LEU A 376 1.98 4.52 3.68
C LEU A 376 1.49 3.34 4.53
N ALA A 377 1.77 2.11 4.10
CA ALA A 377 1.43 0.91 4.84
C ALA A 377 2.70 0.16 5.24
N TYR A 378 2.86 -0.08 6.54
CA TYR A 378 3.91 -0.90 7.11
C TYR A 378 3.30 -2.15 7.72
N ASP A 379 3.64 -3.32 7.20
CA ASP A 379 3.18 -4.59 7.72
C ASP A 379 4.35 -5.50 8.13
N ASN A 380 4.25 -6.09 9.32
CA ASN A 380 5.15 -7.14 9.81
C ASN A 380 4.42 -8.46 10.08
N GLY A 381 3.12 -8.53 9.78
CA GLY A 381 2.23 -9.65 10.11
C GLY A 381 1.66 -10.33 8.86
N LEU A 382 0.33 -10.48 8.84
CA LEU A 382 -0.40 -11.00 7.68
C LEU A 382 -1.37 -9.92 7.20
N GLY A 383 -1.17 -9.43 5.98
CA GLY A 383 -1.86 -8.23 5.51
C GLY A 383 -2.45 -8.35 4.13
N SER A 384 -3.51 -7.56 3.91
CA SER A 384 -4.02 -7.28 2.58
C SER A 384 -4.24 -5.78 2.43
N LEU A 385 -3.58 -5.18 1.45
CA LEU A 385 -3.77 -3.79 1.08
C LEU A 385 -4.45 -3.72 -0.28
N LEU A 386 -5.63 -3.09 -0.31
CA LEU A 386 -6.34 -2.74 -1.52
C LEU A 386 -6.36 -1.21 -1.63
N ALA A 387 -5.72 -0.68 -2.66
CA ALA A 387 -5.70 0.74 -2.96
C ALA A 387 -6.39 1.00 -4.30
N TYR A 388 -7.32 1.94 -4.30
CA TYR A 388 -8.02 2.39 -5.51
C TYR A 388 -7.90 3.91 -5.62
N ASP A 389 -7.21 4.39 -6.64
CA ASP A 389 -7.06 5.81 -6.92
C ASP A 389 -7.60 6.21 -8.30
N ASN A 390 -8.23 7.39 -8.35
CA ASN A 390 -8.65 8.06 -9.59
C ASN A 390 -8.02 9.46 -9.73
N GLY A 391 -7.13 9.87 -8.82
CA GLY A 391 -6.58 11.21 -8.70
C GLY A 391 -5.06 11.26 -8.88
N LEU A 392 -4.37 11.85 -7.89
CA LEU A 392 -2.91 11.82 -7.80
C LEU A 392 -2.52 11.12 -6.51
N ALA A 393 -1.89 9.95 -6.61
CA ALA A 393 -1.53 9.16 -5.44
C ALA A 393 -0.07 8.75 -5.39
N LEU A 394 0.42 8.66 -4.16
CA LEU A 394 1.62 7.91 -3.83
C LEU A 394 1.25 6.78 -2.85
N LEU A 395 1.50 5.54 -3.27
CA LEU A 395 1.35 4.37 -2.43
C LEU A 395 2.74 3.82 -2.10
N LEU A 396 3.07 3.76 -0.82
CA LEU A 396 4.29 3.13 -0.33
C LEU A 396 3.90 1.98 0.60
N ALA A 397 4.20 0.77 0.19
CA ALA A 397 3.96 -0.44 0.97
C ALA A 397 5.29 -1.10 1.35
N TYR A 398 5.45 -1.38 2.64
CA TYR A 398 6.60 -2.07 3.19
C TYR A 398 6.13 -3.30 3.94
N ASP A 399 6.52 -4.49 3.49
CA ASP A 399 6.16 -5.76 4.10
C ASP A 399 7.40 -6.57 4.52
N ASN A 400 7.34 -7.14 5.73
CA ASN A 400 8.29 -8.12 6.25
C ASN A 400 7.64 -9.49 6.51
N GLY A 401 6.34 -9.65 6.27
CA GLY A 401 5.53 -10.79 6.65
C GLY A 401 4.93 -11.56 5.46
N LEU A 402 3.62 -11.75 5.47
CA LEU A 402 2.84 -12.34 4.37
C LEU A 402 1.80 -11.32 3.91
N ALA A 403 2.05 -10.62 2.80
CA ALA A 403 1.12 -9.63 2.27
C ALA A 403 0.63 -9.90 0.85
N SER A 404 -0.57 -9.42 0.59
CA SER A 404 -1.09 -9.19 -0.76
C SER A 404 -1.35 -7.71 -0.95
N LEU A 405 -0.79 -7.11 -2.00
CA LEU A 405 -1.08 -5.76 -2.42
C LEU A 405 -1.82 -5.76 -3.76
N LEU A 406 -2.98 -5.13 -3.81
CA LEU A 406 -3.71 -4.84 -5.03
C LEU A 406 -3.87 -3.33 -5.17
N ALA A 407 -3.22 -2.76 -6.18
CA ALA A 407 -3.29 -1.35 -6.51
C ALA A 407 -3.98 -1.15 -7.86
N TYR A 408 -4.98 -0.28 -7.89
CA TYR A 408 -5.68 0.10 -9.10
C TYR A 408 -5.62 1.62 -9.24
N ASP A 409 -5.05 2.09 -10.35
CA ASP A 409 -4.87 3.50 -10.65
C ASP A 409 -5.46 3.86 -12.02
N ASN A 410 -6.23 4.94 -12.06
CA ASN A 410 -6.76 5.56 -13.29
C ASN A 410 -6.20 6.96 -13.54
N GLY A 411 -5.37 7.49 -12.64
CA GLY A 411 -4.91 8.86 -12.59
C GLY A 411 -3.40 9.00 -12.83
N LEU A 412 -2.72 9.71 -11.94
CA LEU A 412 -1.26 9.86 -11.93
C LEU A 412 -0.71 9.28 -10.63
N GLY A 413 -0.15 8.08 -10.69
CA GLY A 413 0.27 7.34 -9.51
C GLY A 413 1.74 6.97 -9.49
N SER A 414 2.24 6.82 -8.27
CA SER A 414 3.49 6.14 -8.00
C SER A 414 3.26 5.07 -6.93
N LEU A 415 3.60 3.84 -7.27
CA LEU A 415 3.62 2.71 -6.36
C LEU A 415 5.05 2.31 -6.07
N LEU A 416 5.44 2.36 -4.79
CA LEU A 416 6.65 1.78 -4.26
C LEU A 416 6.28 0.61 -3.35
N ALA A 417 6.69 -0.59 -3.74
CA ALA A 417 6.53 -1.79 -2.92
C ALA A 417 7.92 -2.31 -2.50
N TYR A 418 8.04 -2.61 -1.22
CA TYR A 418 9.23 -3.21 -0.64
C TYR A 418 8.82 -4.45 0.14
N ASP A 419 9.30 -5.63 -0.27
CA ASP A 419 8.96 -6.92 0.32
C ASP A 419 10.22 -7.69 0.76
N ASN A 420 10.28 -8.09 2.02
CA ASN A 420 11.30 -8.99 2.57
C ASN A 420 10.74 -10.40 2.89
N GLY A 421 9.44 -10.63 2.71
CA GLY A 421 8.68 -11.80 3.17
C GLY A 421 8.14 -12.67 2.03
N LEU A 422 6.86 -13.03 2.14
CA LEU A 422 6.10 -13.73 1.09
C LEU A 422 5.02 -12.81 0.54
N GLY A 423 5.23 -12.23 -0.64
CA GLY A 423 4.34 -11.21 -1.18
C GLY A 423 3.69 -11.56 -2.51
N SER A 424 2.55 -10.93 -2.76
CA SER A 424 1.96 -10.83 -4.10
C SER A 424 1.54 -9.39 -4.37
N LEU A 425 2.07 -8.80 -5.43
CA LEU A 425 1.69 -7.48 -5.91
C LEU A 425 0.93 -7.60 -7.24
N LEU A 426 -0.26 -7.02 -7.26
CA LEU A 426 -1.10 -6.83 -8.44
C LEU A 426 -1.27 -5.33 -8.67
N ALA A 427 -0.65 -4.81 -9.72
CA ALA A 427 -0.76 -3.40 -10.10
C ALA A 427 -1.50 -3.28 -11.43
N TYR A 428 -2.51 -2.44 -11.46
CA TYR A 428 -3.29 -2.15 -12.67
C TYR A 428 -3.33 -0.64 -12.88
N ASP A 429 -2.78 -0.16 -13.99
CA ASP A 429 -2.71 1.26 -14.33
C ASP A 429 -3.31 1.56 -15.71
N ASN A 430 -4.27 2.49 -15.74
CA ASN A 430 -4.85 3.03 -16.97
C ASN A 430 -4.35 4.45 -17.31
N GLY A 431 -3.54 5.07 -16.45
CA GLY A 431 -3.14 6.47 -16.50
C GLY A 431 -1.64 6.69 -16.78
N LEU A 432 -1.02 7.52 -15.94
CA LEU A 432 0.43 7.78 -15.96
C LEU A 432 1.05 7.24 -14.67
N GLY A 433 1.60 6.04 -14.72
CA GLY A 433 2.10 5.33 -13.56
C GLY A 433 3.62 5.14 -13.52
N SER A 434 4.11 5.02 -12.29
CA SER A 434 5.42 4.45 -12.01
C SER A 434 5.28 3.36 -10.95
N LEU A 435 5.84 2.18 -11.23
CA LEU A 435 5.93 1.09 -10.29
C LEU A 435 7.40 0.79 -9.99
N LEU A 436 7.76 0.87 -8.72
CA LEU A 436 9.03 0.42 -8.18
C LEU A 436 8.75 -0.75 -7.23
N ASP A 437 9.21 -1.94 -7.60
CA ASP A 437 9.10 -3.14 -6.78
C ASP A 437 10.48 -3.62 -6.36
N TYR A 438 10.67 -3.80 -5.06
CA TYR A 438 11.90 -4.29 -4.48
C TYR A 438 11.62 -5.51 -3.61
N ASN A 439 12.11 -6.67 -4.04
CA ASN A 439 11.91 -7.94 -3.37
C ASN A 439 13.24 -8.54 -2.88
N ASN A 440 13.28 -8.96 -1.62
CA ASN A 440 14.35 -9.80 -1.06
C ASN A 440 13.85 -11.20 -0.65
N GLY A 441 12.55 -11.46 -0.73
CA GLY A 441 11.88 -12.68 -0.28
C GLY A 441 11.36 -13.56 -1.43
N LEU A 442 10.19 -14.15 -1.25
CA LEU A 442 9.49 -14.92 -2.28
C LEU A 442 8.27 -14.12 -2.75
N ALA A 443 8.31 -13.57 -3.97
CA ALA A 443 7.26 -12.68 -4.43
C ALA A 443 6.80 -12.94 -5.87
N SER A 444 5.54 -12.55 -6.14
CA SER A 444 5.00 -12.48 -7.49
C SER A 444 4.51 -11.06 -7.77
N LEU A 445 4.96 -10.46 -8.87
CA LEU A 445 4.42 -9.21 -9.39
C LEU A 445 3.65 -9.47 -10.69
N LEU A 446 2.39 -9.01 -10.74
CA LEU A 446 1.62 -8.85 -11.98
C LEU A 446 1.34 -7.37 -12.20
N ALA A 447 1.95 -6.79 -13.24
CA ALA A 447 1.69 -5.43 -13.69
C ALA A 447 0.85 -5.45 -14.98
N ASN A 448 -0.17 -4.60 -15.05
CA ASN A 448 -1.03 -4.46 -16.22
C ASN A 448 -1.26 -2.98 -16.53
N ASP A 449 -0.64 -2.51 -17.60
CA ASP A 449 -0.59 -1.11 -17.95
C ASP A 449 -1.25 -0.85 -19.32
N ASN A 450 -2.21 0.06 -19.36
CA ASN A 450 -2.84 0.51 -20.62
C ASN A 450 -2.45 1.94 -21.01
N GLY A 451 -1.70 2.65 -20.16
CA GLY A 451 -1.33 4.06 -20.31
C GLY A 451 0.13 4.31 -20.67
N LEU A 452 0.75 5.27 -19.99
CA LEU A 452 2.20 5.52 -20.04
C LEU A 452 2.81 5.05 -18.72
N ALA A 453 3.64 4.01 -18.76
CA ALA A 453 4.12 3.37 -17.54
C ALA A 453 5.65 3.23 -17.49
N SER A 454 6.16 3.24 -16.27
CA SER A 454 7.54 2.84 -15.99
C SER A 454 7.55 1.79 -14.88
N LEU A 455 8.24 0.68 -15.14
CA LEU A 455 8.42 -0.39 -14.16
C LEU A 455 9.91 -0.56 -13.88
N LEU A 456 10.29 -0.51 -12.60
CA LEU A 456 11.57 -1.00 -12.11
C LEU A 456 11.32 -2.10 -11.08
N ALA A 457 11.66 -3.33 -11.44
CA ALA A 457 11.63 -4.47 -10.54
C ALA A 457 13.06 -4.85 -10.17
N LYS A 458 13.32 -4.99 -8.87
CA LYS A 458 14.60 -5.45 -8.35
C LYS A 458 14.38 -6.61 -7.40
N ASP A 459 14.88 -7.78 -7.79
CA ASP A 459 14.74 -9.00 -7.03
C ASP A 459 16.12 -9.53 -6.59
N ASN A 460 16.23 -9.93 -5.32
CA ASN A 460 17.37 -10.66 -4.79
C ASN A 460 16.99 -12.03 -4.24
N GLY A 461 15.71 -12.42 -4.33
CA GLY A 461 15.15 -13.64 -3.75
C GLY A 461 14.68 -14.63 -4.83
N LEU A 462 13.45 -15.10 -4.69
CA LEU A 462 12.78 -15.94 -5.70
C LEU A 462 11.54 -15.20 -6.19
N GLY A 463 11.52 -14.85 -7.47
CA GLY A 463 10.50 -13.97 -8.01
C GLY A 463 9.87 -14.44 -9.30
N SER A 464 8.65 -13.99 -9.53
CA SER A 464 8.04 -14.03 -10.85
C SER A 464 7.44 -12.68 -11.19
N LEU A 465 7.85 -12.09 -12.31
CA LEU A 465 7.27 -10.88 -12.86
C LEU A 465 6.49 -11.23 -14.13
N LEU A 466 5.19 -10.96 -14.10
CA LEU A 466 4.32 -10.96 -15.28
C LEU A 466 3.96 -9.51 -15.59
N ASP A 467 4.29 -9.04 -16.78
CA ASP A 467 4.03 -7.67 -17.19
C ASP A 467 3.25 -7.67 -18.51
N TYR A 468 2.12 -6.99 -18.52
CA TYR A 468 1.24 -6.87 -19.66
C TYR A 468 1.02 -5.40 -20.01
N ASN A 469 1.33 -5.03 -21.26
CA ASN A 469 1.21 -3.65 -21.73
C ASN A 469 0.43 -3.53 -23.03
N ASN A 470 -0.49 -2.57 -23.05
CA ASN A 470 -1.11 -2.11 -24.29
C ASN A 470 -0.69 -0.68 -24.70
N GLY A 471 0.07 0.03 -23.87
CA GLY A 471 0.45 1.44 -24.05
C GLY A 471 1.92 1.68 -24.40
N LEU A 472 2.51 2.71 -23.79
CA LEU A 472 3.95 3.03 -23.91
C LEU A 472 4.64 2.70 -22.58
N ALA A 473 5.63 1.80 -22.58
CA ALA A 473 6.34 1.46 -21.35
C ALA A 473 7.86 1.41 -21.47
N SER A 474 8.50 1.67 -20.33
CA SER A 474 9.93 1.44 -20.09
C SER A 474 10.08 0.53 -18.88
N ARG A 475 10.76 -0.60 -19.06
CA ARG A 475 10.95 -1.63 -18.04
C ARG A 475 12.41 -1.84 -17.73
N LEU A 476 12.71 -1.92 -16.44
CA LEU A 476 14.01 -2.26 -15.91
C LEU A 476 13.82 -3.42 -14.93
N ALA A 477 14.40 -4.58 -15.23
CA ALA A 477 14.40 -5.74 -14.35
C ALA A 477 15.83 -6.06 -13.93
N TYR A 478 16.09 -6.09 -12.63
CA TYR A 478 17.37 -6.49 -12.05
C TYR A 478 17.16 -7.71 -11.16
N ASP A 479 17.81 -8.83 -11.47
CA ASP A 479 17.75 -10.04 -10.67
C ASP A 479 19.16 -10.45 -10.21
N ASN A 480 19.26 -10.88 -8.95
CA ASN A 480 20.46 -11.53 -8.38
C ASN A 480 20.14 -12.93 -7.80
N GLY A 481 18.90 -13.41 -7.93
CA GLY A 481 18.38 -14.63 -7.34
C GLY A 481 17.90 -15.64 -8.39
N LEU A 482 16.67 -16.13 -8.23
CA LEU A 482 16.00 -17.02 -9.19
C LEU A 482 14.69 -16.35 -9.65
N ALA A 483 14.69 -15.72 -10.81
CA ALA A 483 13.51 -15.07 -11.36
C ALA A 483 12.99 -15.67 -12.67
N SER A 484 11.70 -15.43 -12.90
CA SER A 484 11.06 -15.59 -14.21
C SER A 484 10.39 -14.29 -14.59
N LEU A 485 10.68 -13.78 -15.78
CA LEU A 485 10.08 -12.59 -16.36
C LEU A 485 9.30 -12.96 -17.61
N LEU A 486 8.01 -12.64 -17.64
CA LEU A 486 7.18 -12.68 -18.83
C LEU A 486 6.70 -11.27 -19.16
N ALA A 487 7.18 -10.71 -20.26
CA ALA A 487 6.71 -9.45 -20.80
C ALA A 487 5.82 -9.69 -22.02
N LYS A 488 4.65 -9.06 -22.06
CA LYS A 488 3.71 -9.11 -23.18
C LYS A 488 3.34 -7.71 -23.61
N ASP A 489 3.82 -7.28 -24.78
CA ASP A 489 3.62 -5.92 -25.25
C ASP A 489 2.88 -5.84 -26.59
N ASN A 490 1.73 -5.18 -26.60
CA ASN A 490 1.01 -4.86 -27.85
C ASN A 490 1.26 -3.42 -28.33
N GLY A 491 1.95 -2.60 -27.53
CA GLY A 491 2.20 -1.19 -27.80
C GLY A 491 3.64 -0.88 -28.19
N ARG A 492 4.22 0.16 -27.59
CA ARG A 492 5.65 0.49 -27.73
C ARG A 492 6.35 0.22 -26.40
N ALA A 493 7.36 -0.63 -26.41
CA ALA A 493 8.04 -1.04 -25.20
C ALA A 493 9.55 -1.06 -25.34
N SER A 494 10.22 -0.83 -24.21
CA SER A 494 11.62 -1.13 -24.03
C SER A 494 11.80 -1.89 -22.73
N LEU A 495 12.55 -2.99 -22.79
CA LEU A 495 12.89 -3.81 -21.64
C LEU A 495 14.41 -3.93 -21.53
N LEU A 496 14.94 -3.58 -20.36
CA LEU A 496 16.29 -3.91 -19.95
C LEU A 496 16.21 -4.94 -18.83
N ALA A 497 16.68 -6.16 -19.11
CA ALA A 497 16.82 -7.21 -18.12
C ALA A 497 18.30 -7.42 -17.80
N ASN A 498 18.64 -7.44 -16.52
CA ASN A 498 20.00 -7.70 -16.04
C ASN A 498 19.95 -8.77 -14.95
N ASP A 499 20.48 -9.94 -15.24
CA ASP A 499 20.55 -11.08 -14.33
C ASP A 499 22.00 -11.41 -13.95
N ASN A 500 22.21 -11.70 -12.66
CA ASN A 500 23.46 -12.26 -12.13
C ASN A 500 23.27 -13.65 -11.48
N GLY A 501 22.04 -14.16 -11.47
CA GLY A 501 21.65 -15.41 -10.84
C GLY A 501 21.22 -16.46 -11.86
N ARG A 502 19.95 -16.85 -11.81
CA ARG A 502 19.36 -17.81 -12.74
C ARG A 502 18.00 -17.32 -13.19
N ALA A 503 17.91 -16.77 -14.39
CA ALA A 503 16.67 -16.22 -14.92
C ALA A 503 16.14 -16.93 -16.17
N SER A 504 14.82 -16.85 -16.31
CA SER A 504 14.13 -17.11 -17.58
C SER A 504 13.40 -15.84 -17.99
N LEU A 505 13.70 -15.34 -19.19
CA LEU A 505 12.99 -14.22 -19.81
C LEU A 505 12.21 -14.73 -21.02
N LEU A 506 10.90 -14.45 -21.04
CA LEU A 506 10.03 -14.63 -22.18
C LEU A 506 9.44 -13.27 -22.57
N ALA A 507 9.79 -12.76 -23.74
CA ALA A 507 9.21 -11.55 -24.32
C ALA A 507 8.27 -11.94 -25.47
N ASN A 508 7.11 -11.28 -25.54
CA ASN A 508 6.14 -11.49 -26.61
C ASN A 508 5.57 -10.15 -27.06
N ASP A 509 6.03 -9.71 -28.22
CA ASP A 509 5.82 -8.35 -28.68
C ASP A 509 5.12 -8.32 -30.03
N ASN A 510 3.98 -7.63 -30.10
CA ASN A 510 3.21 -7.43 -31.33
C ASN A 510 3.36 -6.01 -31.90
N GLY A 511 4.16 -5.15 -31.26
CA GLY A 511 4.29 -3.72 -31.59
C GLY A 511 5.71 -3.29 -31.95
N LEU A 512 6.18 -2.19 -31.34
CA LEU A 512 7.58 -1.72 -31.47
C LEU A 512 8.32 -2.04 -30.18
N ALA A 513 9.32 -2.91 -30.26
CA ALA A 513 10.03 -3.41 -29.10
C ALA A 513 11.55 -3.25 -29.19
N SER A 514 12.15 -3.00 -28.04
CA SER A 514 13.60 -3.09 -27.86
C SER A 514 13.90 -3.83 -26.57
N LEU A 515 14.57 -4.97 -26.69
CA LEU A 515 15.01 -5.80 -25.58
C LEU A 515 16.53 -5.76 -25.48
N LEU A 516 17.04 -5.38 -24.31
CA LEU A 516 18.43 -5.57 -23.93
C LEU A 516 18.47 -6.55 -22.76
N ALA A 517 19.02 -7.74 -22.99
CA ALA A 517 19.23 -8.75 -21.95
C ALA A 517 20.73 -8.83 -21.65
N LYS A 518 21.07 -8.77 -20.36
CA LYS A 518 22.42 -9.01 -19.85
C LYS A 518 22.34 -10.13 -18.83
N ASP A 519 23.12 -11.17 -19.05
CA ASP A 519 23.21 -12.30 -18.14
C ASP A 519 24.68 -12.57 -17.80
N ASN A 520 24.94 -12.86 -16.53
CA ASN A 520 26.23 -13.30 -16.02
C ASN A 520 26.15 -14.68 -15.34
N GLY A 521 24.99 -15.35 -15.39
CA GLY A 521 24.68 -16.57 -14.67
C GLY A 521 24.15 -17.69 -15.58
N LEU A 522 22.94 -18.17 -15.29
CA LEU A 522 22.26 -19.26 -16.01
C LEU A 522 20.95 -18.77 -16.61
N GLY A 523 20.97 -18.46 -17.91
CA GLY A 523 19.87 -17.77 -18.58
C GLY A 523 19.14 -18.59 -19.62
N SER A 524 17.86 -18.31 -19.76
CA SER A 524 17.10 -18.62 -20.95
C SER A 524 16.36 -17.37 -21.42
N LEU A 525 16.58 -16.97 -22.66
CA LEU A 525 15.82 -15.91 -23.32
C LEU A 525 15.01 -16.50 -24.47
N LEU A 526 13.70 -16.31 -24.42
CA LEU A 526 12.78 -16.59 -25.51
C LEU A 526 12.15 -15.25 -25.95
N ASP A 527 12.40 -14.83 -27.19
CA ASP A 527 11.81 -13.64 -27.78
C ASP A 527 10.90 -14.02 -28.95
N TYR A 528 9.66 -13.55 -28.91
CA TYR A 528 8.67 -13.76 -29.96
C TYR A 528 8.17 -12.42 -30.45
N ASN A 529 8.50 -12.05 -31.69
CA ASN A 529 8.12 -10.76 -32.25
C ASN A 529 7.29 -10.88 -33.54
N ASN A 530 6.18 -10.16 -33.61
CA ASN A 530 5.36 -10.03 -34.82
C ASN A 530 5.40 -8.62 -35.46
N GLY A 531 6.18 -7.70 -34.88
CA GLY A 531 6.27 -6.29 -35.27
C GLY A 531 7.68 -5.84 -35.67
N LEU A 532 8.16 -4.73 -35.09
CA LEU A 532 9.51 -4.20 -35.31
C LEU A 532 10.33 -4.40 -34.03
N ALA A 533 11.42 -5.16 -34.13
CA ALA A 533 12.19 -5.63 -32.99
C ALA A 533 13.66 -5.23 -33.07
N SER A 534 14.25 -4.94 -31.92
CA SER A 534 15.69 -5.05 -31.73
C SER A 534 15.96 -5.80 -30.44
N LEU A 535 16.64 -6.94 -30.56
CA LEU A 535 17.12 -7.72 -29.44
C LEU A 535 18.65 -7.64 -29.37
N LEU A 536 19.14 -7.26 -28.21
CA LEU A 536 20.56 -7.23 -27.88
C LEU A 536 20.79 -8.10 -26.64
N ALA A 537 21.48 -9.22 -26.81
CA ALA A 537 21.78 -10.17 -25.74
C ALA A 537 23.29 -10.18 -25.46
N TYR A 538 23.65 -9.99 -24.19
CA TYR A 538 25.01 -10.18 -23.69
C TYR A 538 25.01 -11.28 -22.65
N ASP A 539 25.77 -12.35 -22.88
CA ASP A 539 25.97 -13.42 -21.91
C ASP A 539 27.46 -13.61 -21.58
N ASN A 540 27.74 -13.91 -20.32
CA ASN A 540 29.06 -14.33 -19.83
C ASN A 540 29.02 -15.70 -19.14
N GLY A 541 27.87 -16.38 -19.13
CA GLY A 541 27.60 -17.61 -18.39
C GLY A 541 27.20 -18.79 -19.29
N LEU A 542 26.07 -19.43 -18.96
CA LEU A 542 25.45 -20.47 -19.79
C LEU A 542 24.06 -19.98 -20.20
N ALA A 543 23.89 -19.63 -21.47
CA ALA A 543 22.62 -19.16 -22.01
C ALA A 543 22.07 -20.00 -23.15
N SER A 544 20.74 -19.99 -23.22
CA SER A 544 19.99 -20.34 -24.41
C SER A 544 19.21 -19.11 -24.86
N LEU A 545 19.34 -18.74 -26.13
CA LEU A 545 18.55 -17.70 -26.77
C LEU A 545 17.76 -18.31 -27.93
N LEU A 546 16.43 -18.19 -27.87
CA LEU A 546 15.53 -18.46 -28.98
C LEU A 546 14.86 -17.16 -29.40
N ALA A 547 15.06 -16.73 -30.64
CA ALA A 547 14.33 -15.63 -31.25
C ALA A 547 13.44 -16.16 -32.37
N ASN A 548 12.19 -15.68 -32.42
CA ASN A 548 11.24 -16.03 -33.47
C ASN A 548 10.55 -14.78 -33.97
N ASP A 549 10.95 -14.31 -35.14
CA ASP A 549 10.51 -13.03 -35.67
C ASP A 549 9.76 -13.18 -37.00
N ASN A 550 8.52 -12.70 -37.02
CA ASN A 550 7.70 -12.66 -38.24
C ASN A 550 7.71 -11.29 -38.94
N GLY A 551 8.44 -10.32 -38.39
CA GLY A 551 8.44 -8.92 -38.80
C GLY A 551 9.79 -8.40 -39.33
N LEU A 552 10.21 -7.22 -38.84
CA LEU A 552 11.56 -6.69 -39.08
C LEU A 552 12.37 -6.80 -37.79
N ALA A 553 13.48 -7.52 -37.84
CA ALA A 553 14.26 -7.85 -36.66
C ALA A 553 15.74 -7.54 -36.83
N LEU A 554 16.33 -7.03 -35.75
CA LEU A 554 17.77 -6.98 -35.55
C LEU A 554 18.09 -7.77 -34.28
N LEU A 555 18.82 -8.86 -34.43
CA LEU A 555 19.34 -9.65 -33.32
C LEU A 555 20.86 -9.50 -33.27
N LEU A 556 21.36 -9.01 -32.14
CA LEU A 556 22.79 -8.97 -31.84
C LEU A 556 23.04 -9.76 -30.55
N ALA A 557 23.78 -10.86 -30.67
CA ALA A 557 24.15 -11.72 -29.56
C ALA A 557 25.66 -11.66 -29.35
N TYR A 558 26.07 -11.45 -28.11
CA TYR A 558 27.46 -11.47 -27.69
C TYR A 558 27.60 -12.46 -26.54
N ASP A 559 28.38 -13.51 -26.75
CA ASP A 559 28.64 -14.54 -25.74
C ASP A 559 30.15 -14.67 -25.46
N ASN A 560 30.48 -14.93 -24.20
CA ASN A 560 31.83 -15.28 -23.74
C ASN A 560 31.88 -16.67 -23.07
N GLY A 561 30.75 -17.38 -22.97
CA GLY A 561 30.56 -18.59 -22.20
C GLY A 561 30.18 -19.81 -23.06
N LEU A 562 29.05 -20.44 -22.73
CA LEU A 562 28.46 -21.52 -23.52
C LEU A 562 27.08 -21.08 -23.98
N ALA A 563 26.89 -20.90 -25.28
CA ALA A 563 25.63 -20.44 -25.85
C ALA A 563 25.01 -21.42 -26.83
N LEU A 564 23.69 -21.51 -26.75
CA LEU A 564 22.85 -21.96 -27.85
C LEU A 564 22.04 -20.76 -28.36
N LEU A 565 22.21 -20.42 -29.63
CA LEU A 565 21.44 -19.41 -30.32
C LEU A 565 20.61 -20.08 -31.42
N LEU A 566 19.29 -19.97 -31.31
CA LEU A 566 18.36 -20.42 -32.33
C LEU A 566 17.53 -19.21 -32.79
N ALA A 567 17.65 -18.86 -34.06
CA ALA A 567 16.87 -17.79 -34.70
C ALA A 567 15.96 -18.38 -35.78
N TYR A 568 14.70 -17.94 -35.79
CA TYR A 568 13.71 -18.36 -36.77
C TYR A 568 13.01 -17.13 -37.33
N ASP A 569 13.34 -16.75 -38.55
CA ASP A 569 12.84 -15.50 -39.13
C ASP A 569 12.05 -15.72 -40.42
N ASN A 570 10.83 -15.18 -40.45
CA ASN A 570 9.96 -15.22 -41.64
C ASN A 570 9.92 -13.90 -42.42
N GLY A 571 10.61 -12.86 -41.94
CA GLY A 571 10.53 -11.49 -42.45
C GLY A 571 11.85 -10.94 -42.98
N LEU A 572 12.21 -9.72 -42.55
CA LEU A 572 13.50 -9.09 -42.83
C LEU A 572 14.35 -9.14 -41.56
N ALA A 573 15.44 -9.90 -41.59
CA ALA A 573 16.25 -10.16 -40.42
C ALA A 573 17.73 -9.82 -40.63
N SER A 574 18.35 -9.34 -39.57
CA SER A 574 19.80 -9.23 -39.45
C SER A 574 20.21 -9.87 -38.13
N LEU A 575 20.99 -10.94 -38.23
CA LEU A 575 21.55 -11.67 -37.10
C LEU A 575 23.06 -11.48 -37.06
N LEU A 576 23.54 -10.85 -35.99
CA LEU A 576 24.96 -10.72 -35.69
C LEU A 576 25.26 -11.51 -34.43
N ALA A 577 26.11 -12.52 -34.53
CA ALA A 577 26.57 -13.32 -33.41
C ALA A 577 28.08 -13.16 -33.24
N TYR A 578 28.51 -12.84 -32.02
CA TYR A 578 29.90 -12.80 -31.63
C TYR A 578 30.10 -13.74 -30.46
N ASP A 579 30.95 -14.76 -30.63
CA ASP A 579 31.29 -15.72 -29.58
C ASP A 579 32.80 -15.80 -29.35
N ASN A 580 33.18 -15.98 -28.09
CA ASN A 580 34.54 -16.25 -27.64
C ASN A 580 34.69 -17.63 -26.94
N GLY A 581 33.61 -18.39 -26.81
CA GLY A 581 33.51 -19.61 -26.01
C GLY A 581 33.13 -20.86 -26.81
N LEU A 582 32.04 -21.53 -26.41
CA LEU A 582 31.48 -22.68 -27.09
C LEU A 582 30.06 -22.34 -27.55
N ALA A 583 29.87 -22.05 -28.84
CA ALA A 583 28.57 -21.72 -29.40
C ALA A 583 28.03 -22.76 -30.37
N SER A 584 26.71 -22.87 -30.35
CA SER A 584 25.93 -23.41 -31.45
C SER A 584 24.96 -22.34 -31.92
N LEU A 585 25.11 -21.90 -33.17
CA LEU A 585 24.21 -20.98 -33.85
C LEU A 585 23.43 -21.73 -34.93
N LEU A 586 22.11 -21.77 -34.76
CA LEU A 586 21.17 -22.29 -35.75
C LEU A 586 20.30 -21.13 -36.22
N ALA A 587 20.34 -20.82 -37.52
CA ALA A 587 19.50 -19.83 -38.14
C ALA A 587 18.61 -20.50 -39.20
N TYR A 588 17.32 -20.18 -39.16
CA TYR A 588 16.36 -20.64 -40.15
C TYR A 588 15.60 -19.42 -40.68
N ASP A 589 15.81 -19.09 -41.95
CA ASP A 589 15.24 -17.88 -42.55
C ASP A 589 14.43 -18.20 -43.81
N ASN A 590 13.18 -17.75 -43.83
CA ASN A 590 12.29 -17.87 -45.00
C ASN A 590 12.20 -16.57 -45.84
N GLY A 591 12.87 -15.49 -45.41
CA GLY A 591 12.71 -14.14 -45.94
C GLY A 591 13.99 -13.53 -46.54
N LEU A 592 14.31 -12.28 -46.16
CA LEU A 592 15.58 -11.64 -46.48
C LEU A 592 16.44 -11.62 -45.22
N ALA A 593 17.61 -12.24 -45.29
CA ALA A 593 18.47 -12.44 -44.13
C ALA A 593 19.91 -11.99 -44.36
N LEU A 594 20.48 -11.37 -43.33
CA LEU A 594 21.91 -11.18 -43.19
C LEU A 594 22.35 -11.88 -41.91
N LEU A 595 23.18 -12.90 -42.03
CA LEU A 595 23.79 -13.60 -40.91
C LEU A 595 25.29 -13.33 -40.90
N LEU A 596 25.77 -12.74 -39.82
CA LEU A 596 27.18 -12.47 -39.57
C LEU A 596 27.60 -13.15 -38.27
N ALA A 597 28.42 -14.19 -38.37
CA ALA A 597 28.94 -14.93 -37.24
C ALA A 597 30.45 -14.69 -37.12
N TYR A 598 30.88 -14.33 -35.92
CA TYR A 598 32.28 -14.20 -35.57
C TYR A 598 32.56 -15.10 -34.36
N ASP A 599 33.45 -16.07 -34.53
CA ASP A 599 33.85 -16.98 -33.45
C ASP A 599 35.37 -16.97 -33.24
N ASN A 600 35.79 -17.08 -31.98
CA ASN A 600 37.17 -17.26 -31.55
C ASN A 600 37.40 -18.60 -30.82
N GLY A 601 36.37 -19.41 -30.63
CA GLY A 601 36.37 -20.61 -29.79
C GLY A 601 36.05 -21.90 -30.56
N LEU A 602 34.99 -22.60 -30.17
CA LEU A 602 34.48 -23.76 -30.88
C LEU A 602 33.04 -23.49 -31.31
N ALA A 603 32.80 -23.42 -32.61
CA ALA A 603 31.48 -23.10 -33.16
C ALA A 603 30.89 -24.23 -34.01
N LEU A 604 29.58 -24.41 -33.83
CA LEU A 604 28.71 -24.99 -34.83
C LEU A 604 27.82 -23.89 -35.40
N LEU A 605 27.90 -23.66 -36.71
CA LEU A 605 27.01 -22.76 -37.41
C LEU A 605 26.21 -23.54 -38.45
N LEU A 606 24.89 -23.53 -38.28
CA LEU A 606 23.95 -24.17 -39.19
C LEU A 606 22.95 -23.13 -39.68
N ALA A 607 23.02 -22.79 -40.96
CA ALA A 607 22.12 -21.84 -41.60
C ALA A 607 21.24 -22.56 -42.63
N TYR A 608 19.93 -22.33 -42.56
CA TYR A 608 18.96 -22.85 -43.50
C TYR A 608 18.13 -21.71 -44.06
N ASP A 609 18.29 -21.45 -45.35
CA ASP A 609 17.68 -20.31 -46.02
C ASP A 609 16.80 -20.77 -47.19
N ASN A 610 15.59 -20.21 -47.28
CA ASN A 610 14.67 -20.42 -48.41
C ASN A 610 14.46 -19.17 -49.27
N GLY A 611 15.13 -18.05 -48.95
CA GLY A 611 14.87 -16.72 -49.50
C GLY A 611 16.11 -16.05 -50.12
N LEU A 612 16.37 -14.80 -49.76
CA LEU A 612 17.58 -14.07 -50.15
C LEU A 612 18.49 -13.94 -48.94
N ALA A 613 19.63 -14.60 -48.96
CA ALA A 613 20.50 -14.69 -47.79
C ALA A 613 21.94 -14.25 -48.08
N SER A 614 22.55 -13.61 -47.10
CA SER A 614 23.98 -13.39 -47.06
C SER A 614 24.52 -13.92 -45.74
N LEU A 615 25.40 -14.91 -45.82
CA LEU A 615 26.07 -15.51 -44.67
C LEU A 615 27.56 -15.16 -44.71
N LEU A 616 28.02 -14.43 -43.70
CA LEU A 616 29.44 -14.18 -43.45
C LEU A 616 29.83 -14.87 -42.16
N ALA A 617 30.76 -15.83 -42.24
CA ALA A 617 31.32 -16.52 -41.09
C ALA A 617 32.83 -16.22 -41.01
N TYR A 618 33.26 -15.80 -39.84
CA TYR A 618 34.67 -15.60 -39.51
C TYR A 618 35.00 -16.45 -38.29
N ASP A 619 35.94 -17.37 -38.44
CA ASP A 619 36.41 -18.24 -37.36
C ASP A 619 37.95 -18.13 -37.17
N ASN A 620 38.38 -18.14 -35.91
CA ASN A 620 39.78 -18.24 -35.51
C ASN A 620 40.10 -19.54 -34.76
N GLY A 621 39.11 -20.40 -34.49
CA GLY A 621 39.19 -21.57 -33.63
C GLY A 621 38.91 -22.89 -34.36
N LEU A 622 37.88 -23.61 -33.91
CA LEU A 622 37.40 -24.85 -34.55
C LEU A 622 35.93 -24.68 -34.94
N ALA A 623 35.67 -24.60 -36.24
CA ALA A 623 34.31 -24.42 -36.75
C ALA A 623 33.81 -25.58 -37.60
N LEU A 624 32.52 -25.86 -37.44
CA LEU A 624 31.72 -26.57 -38.42
C LEU A 624 30.66 -25.62 -38.97
N LEU A 625 30.74 -25.32 -40.26
CA LEU A 625 29.78 -24.48 -40.96
C LEU A 625 28.99 -25.32 -41.96
N LEU A 626 27.69 -25.43 -41.74
CA LEU A 626 26.75 -26.03 -42.67
C LEU A 626 25.77 -24.95 -43.14
N ALA A 627 25.76 -24.70 -44.44
CA ALA A 627 24.83 -23.79 -45.08
C ALA A 627 23.97 -24.57 -46.09
N TYR A 628 22.67 -24.44 -45.96
CA TYR A 628 21.70 -25.00 -46.89
C TYR A 628 20.85 -23.86 -47.45
N ASP A 629 20.89 -23.64 -48.77
CA ASP A 629 20.09 -22.62 -49.45
C ASP A 629 19.21 -23.23 -50.55
N ASN A 630 17.98 -22.74 -50.65
CA ASN A 630 17.06 -23.04 -51.76
C ASN A 630 16.78 -21.81 -52.65
N GLY A 631 17.34 -20.65 -52.33
CA GLY A 631 17.03 -19.35 -52.94
C GLY A 631 18.21 -18.69 -53.64
N LEU A 632 18.58 -17.48 -53.19
CA LEU A 632 19.78 -16.78 -53.65
C LEU A 632 20.68 -16.51 -52.45
N ALA A 633 21.84 -17.17 -52.40
CA ALA A 633 22.79 -17.04 -51.32
C ALA A 633 24.12 -16.42 -51.74
N LEU A 634 24.68 -15.64 -50.82
CA LEU A 634 26.10 -15.31 -50.80
C LEU A 634 26.69 -15.87 -49.50
N LEU A 635 27.63 -16.80 -49.62
CA LEU A 635 28.34 -17.36 -48.48
C LEU A 635 29.82 -16.96 -48.53
N LEU A 636 30.27 -16.24 -47.51
CA LEU A 636 31.66 -15.89 -47.29
C LEU A 636 32.13 -16.55 -46.00
N ALA A 637 33.09 -17.45 -46.11
CA ALA A 637 33.72 -18.09 -44.95
C ALA A 637 35.20 -17.72 -44.91
N TYR A 638 35.64 -17.23 -43.76
CA TYR A 638 37.04 -16.94 -43.48
C TYR A 638 37.46 -17.73 -42.25
N ASP A 639 38.47 -18.61 -42.40
CA ASP A 639 39.00 -19.42 -41.31
C ASP A 639 40.52 -19.21 -41.15
N ASN A 640 40.97 -19.19 -39.90
CA ASN A 640 42.39 -19.18 -39.52
C ASN A 640 42.78 -20.43 -38.70
N GLY A 641 41.84 -21.31 -38.36
CA GLY A 641 42.00 -22.45 -37.47
C GLY A 641 41.78 -23.81 -38.15
N LEU A 642 40.80 -24.57 -37.67
CA LEU A 642 40.39 -25.84 -38.27
C LEU A 642 38.90 -25.82 -38.61
N ALA A 643 38.56 -25.66 -39.90
CA ALA A 643 37.18 -25.64 -40.35
C ALA A 643 36.76 -26.83 -41.21
N LEU A 644 35.49 -27.19 -41.09
CA LEU A 644 34.78 -27.96 -42.10
C LEU A 644 33.60 -27.11 -42.60
N LEU A 645 33.59 -26.83 -43.91
CA LEU A 645 32.54 -26.09 -44.58
C LEU A 645 31.77 -27.01 -45.52
N LEU A 646 30.47 -27.18 -45.25
CA LEU A 646 29.52 -27.87 -46.11
C LEU A 646 28.51 -26.85 -46.63
N ALA A 647 28.48 -26.63 -47.94
CA ALA A 647 27.51 -25.79 -48.60
C ALA A 647 26.65 -26.64 -49.55
N TYR A 648 25.34 -26.56 -49.38
CA TYR A 648 24.37 -27.20 -50.25
C TYR A 648 23.44 -26.12 -50.84
N ASP A 649 23.40 -26.01 -52.16
CA ASP A 649 22.56 -25.06 -52.87
C ASP A 649 21.67 -25.76 -53.92
N ASN A 650 20.40 -25.35 -53.99
CA ASN A 650 19.47 -25.72 -55.06
C ASN A 650 19.07 -24.54 -55.96
N GLY A 651 19.53 -23.32 -55.66
CA GLY A 651 19.12 -22.07 -56.27
C GLY A 651 20.26 -21.38 -57.03
N ARG A 652 20.65 -20.20 -56.56
CA ARG A 652 21.79 -19.45 -57.10
C ARG A 652 22.71 -19.00 -55.96
N ALA A 653 23.83 -19.67 -55.79
CA ALA A 653 24.82 -19.33 -54.78
C ALA A 653 26.11 -18.73 -55.36
N SER A 654 26.73 -17.87 -54.54
CA SER A 654 28.15 -17.56 -54.65
C SER A 654 28.83 -17.95 -53.34
N LEU A 655 29.83 -18.82 -53.41
CA LEU A 655 30.62 -19.26 -52.28
C LEU A 655 32.05 -18.73 -52.39
N LEU A 656 32.49 -18.03 -51.37
CA LEU A 656 33.88 -17.59 -51.21
C LEU A 656 34.41 -18.14 -49.89
N ALA A 657 35.35 -19.08 -49.96
CA ALA A 657 36.05 -19.62 -48.80
C ALA A 657 37.51 -19.19 -48.82
N ASN A 658 38.00 -18.63 -47.72
CA ASN A 658 39.41 -18.29 -47.55
C ASN A 658 39.93 -18.89 -46.25
N ASP A 659 40.83 -19.86 -46.37
CA ASP A 659 41.47 -20.55 -45.25
C ASP A 659 42.97 -20.22 -45.16
N ASN A 660 43.48 -20.11 -43.94
CA ASN A 660 44.91 -20.01 -43.64
C ASN A 660 45.41 -21.13 -42.69
N GLY A 661 44.53 -22.03 -42.25
CA GLY A 661 44.79 -23.10 -41.31
C GLY A 661 44.67 -24.48 -41.96
N ARG A 662 43.70 -25.28 -41.50
CA ARG A 662 43.38 -26.59 -42.08
C ARG A 662 41.88 -26.72 -42.31
N ALA A 663 41.44 -26.55 -43.55
CA ALA A 663 40.05 -26.66 -43.91
C ALA A 663 39.71 -27.82 -44.85
N SER A 664 38.47 -28.29 -44.75
CA SER A 664 37.83 -29.05 -45.80
C SER A 664 36.58 -28.32 -46.27
N LEU A 665 36.45 -28.15 -47.59
CA LEU A 665 35.30 -27.55 -48.24
C LEU A 665 34.59 -28.60 -49.09
N LEU A 666 33.32 -28.84 -48.78
CA LEU A 666 32.41 -29.66 -49.57
C LEU A 666 31.29 -28.76 -50.09
N ALA A 667 31.24 -28.56 -51.40
CA ALA A 667 30.17 -27.83 -52.07
C ALA A 667 29.34 -28.78 -52.93
N TYR A 668 28.02 -28.68 -52.81
CA TYR A 668 27.06 -29.40 -53.62
C TYR A 668 26.06 -28.40 -54.20
N ASP A 669 26.00 -28.28 -55.52
CA ASP A 669 25.10 -27.37 -56.22
C ASP A 669 24.26 -28.09 -57.29
N ASN A 670 22.96 -27.80 -57.33
CA ASN A 670 22.03 -28.23 -58.37
C ASN A 670 21.56 -27.10 -59.31
N GLY A 671 21.99 -25.85 -59.08
CA GLY A 671 21.49 -24.63 -59.72
C GLY A 671 22.56 -23.83 -60.47
N LEU A 672 22.81 -22.59 -60.04
CA LEU A 672 23.81 -21.69 -60.61
C LEU A 672 24.82 -21.25 -59.54
N ALA A 673 25.99 -21.89 -59.49
CA ALA A 673 27.04 -21.56 -58.53
C ALA A 673 28.24 -20.83 -59.12
N SER A 674 28.85 -20.01 -58.26
CA SER A 674 30.24 -19.61 -58.39
C SER A 674 30.96 -19.96 -57.09
N LEU A 675 32.00 -20.79 -57.16
CA LEU A 675 32.85 -21.14 -56.03
C LEU A 675 34.25 -20.57 -56.23
N LEU A 676 34.70 -19.76 -55.27
CA LEU A 676 36.08 -19.33 -55.13
C LEU A 676 36.63 -19.85 -53.81
N ALA A 677 37.57 -20.79 -53.88
CA ALA A 677 38.28 -21.33 -52.73
C ALA A 677 39.73 -20.83 -52.75
N LYS A 678 40.16 -20.15 -51.69
CA LYS A 678 41.54 -19.77 -51.47
C LYS A 678 42.06 -20.46 -50.22
N ASP A 679 43.13 -21.22 -50.36
CA ASP A 679 43.81 -21.87 -49.25
C ASP A 679 45.28 -21.44 -49.20
N ASN A 680 45.80 -21.25 -47.99
CA ASN A 680 47.21 -20.97 -47.72
C ASN A 680 47.83 -22.00 -46.76
N GLY A 681 47.09 -23.05 -46.38
CA GLY A 681 47.46 -24.07 -45.39
C GLY A 681 47.29 -25.51 -45.90
N LEU A 682 46.45 -26.30 -45.24
CA LEU A 682 46.19 -27.72 -45.56
C LEU A 682 44.72 -27.94 -45.94
N GLY A 683 44.45 -28.07 -47.24
CA GLY A 683 43.09 -28.02 -47.77
C GLY A 683 42.61 -29.29 -48.46
N SER A 684 41.32 -29.54 -48.36
CA SER A 684 40.63 -30.40 -49.33
C SER A 684 39.38 -29.71 -49.85
N LEU A 685 39.25 -29.63 -51.17
CA LEU A 685 38.05 -29.15 -51.84
C LEU A 685 37.39 -30.29 -52.60
N LEU A 686 36.13 -30.55 -52.28
CA LEU A 686 35.23 -31.40 -53.04
C LEU A 686 34.09 -30.53 -53.58
N ASP A 687 33.98 -30.42 -54.89
CA ASP A 687 32.89 -29.71 -55.55
C ASP A 687 32.08 -30.67 -56.41
N TYR A 688 30.77 -30.70 -56.20
CA TYR A 688 29.84 -31.50 -56.95
C TYR A 688 28.75 -30.59 -57.53
N ASN A 689 28.70 -30.49 -58.85
CA ASN A 689 27.77 -29.61 -59.56
C ASN A 689 26.92 -30.39 -60.57
N ASN A 690 25.60 -30.17 -60.55
CA ASN A 690 24.66 -30.67 -61.56
C ASN A 690 24.09 -29.57 -62.49
N GLY A 691 24.43 -28.29 -62.25
CA GLY A 691 23.87 -27.11 -62.92
C GLY A 691 24.89 -26.33 -63.77
N LEU A 692 24.93 -25.00 -63.65
CA LEU A 692 25.94 -24.14 -64.28
C LEU A 692 26.93 -23.65 -63.21
N ALA A 693 28.21 -24.00 -63.29
CA ALA A 693 29.19 -23.57 -62.27
C ALA A 693 30.48 -22.95 -62.81
N LEU A 694 31.03 -22.03 -62.02
CA LEU A 694 32.41 -21.60 -62.12
C LEU A 694 33.12 -21.97 -60.82
N LEU A 695 34.15 -22.81 -60.90
CA LEU A 695 35.03 -23.11 -59.78
C LEU A 695 36.42 -22.50 -60.04
N LEU A 696 36.86 -21.63 -59.12
CA LEU A 696 38.22 -21.13 -59.05
C LEU A 696 38.86 -21.56 -57.72
N ALA A 697 39.85 -22.44 -57.78
CA ALA A 697 40.61 -22.88 -56.62
C ALA A 697 42.03 -22.30 -56.69
N LYS A 698 42.44 -21.61 -55.63
CA LYS A 698 43.80 -21.09 -55.47
C LYS A 698 44.41 -21.67 -54.20
N ASP A 699 45.48 -22.45 -54.35
CA ASP A 699 46.22 -22.98 -53.21
C ASP A 699 47.67 -22.46 -53.20
N ASN A 700 48.22 -22.25 -52.00
CA ASN A 700 49.63 -21.95 -51.77
C ASN A 700 50.29 -22.93 -50.77
N GLY A 701 49.60 -23.99 -50.36
CA GLY A 701 50.01 -24.96 -49.34
C GLY A 701 50.02 -26.41 -49.84
N LEU A 702 49.25 -27.30 -49.19
CA LEU A 702 49.05 -28.69 -49.62
C LEU A 702 47.54 -28.92 -49.81
N ALA A 703 47.10 -29.09 -51.05
CA ALA A 703 45.69 -29.27 -51.38
C ALA A 703 45.36 -30.54 -52.16
N SER A 704 44.14 -31.04 -51.93
CA SER A 704 43.47 -31.94 -52.86
C SER A 704 42.19 -31.29 -53.39
N VAL A 705 42.07 -31.15 -54.70
CA VAL A 705 40.86 -30.65 -55.35
C VAL A 705 40.22 -31.79 -56.14
N LEU A 706 38.99 -32.14 -55.79
CA LEU A 706 38.15 -33.09 -56.50
C LEU A 706 36.89 -32.38 -56.99
N ALA A 707 36.78 -32.20 -58.30
CA ALA A 707 35.64 -31.54 -58.93
C ALA A 707 34.88 -32.55 -59.79
N TYR A 708 33.58 -32.62 -59.59
CA TYR A 708 32.67 -33.48 -60.34
C TYR A 708 31.55 -32.62 -60.93
N ASP A 709 31.52 -32.50 -62.25
CA ASP A 709 30.55 -31.68 -62.98
C ASP A 709 29.70 -32.56 -63.92
N ASN A 710 28.38 -32.48 -63.77
CA ASN A 710 27.42 -33.13 -64.67
C ASN A 710 26.72 -32.13 -65.61
N GLY A 711 27.03 -30.83 -65.50
CA GLY A 711 26.31 -29.75 -66.16
C GLY A 711 27.18 -28.95 -67.13
N LEU A 712 27.14 -27.62 -67.01
CA LEU A 712 27.98 -26.71 -67.80
C LEU A 712 28.92 -26.02 -66.82
N GLY A 713 30.23 -26.05 -67.06
CA GLY A 713 31.12 -25.45 -66.08
C GLY A 713 32.51 -25.06 -66.54
N SER A 714 33.17 -24.29 -65.70
CA SER A 714 34.59 -24.00 -65.88
C SER A 714 35.32 -24.18 -64.57
N LEU A 715 36.41 -24.93 -64.63
CA LEU A 715 37.30 -25.19 -63.51
C LEU A 715 38.65 -24.53 -63.78
N LEU A 716 39.00 -23.56 -62.95
CA LEU A 716 40.29 -22.92 -62.92
C LEU A 716 41.00 -23.29 -61.62
N VAL A 717 42.15 -23.94 -61.71
CA VAL A 717 42.96 -24.29 -60.53
C VAL A 717 44.33 -23.65 -60.67
N TYR A 718 44.76 -22.94 -59.62
CA TYR A 718 46.07 -22.33 -59.52
C TYR A 718 46.75 -22.83 -58.24
N ASP A 719 47.83 -23.58 -58.38
CA ASP A 719 48.60 -24.12 -57.26
C ASP A 719 50.06 -23.64 -57.31
N ASN A 720 50.60 -23.30 -56.13
CA ASN A 720 52.00 -22.95 -55.90
C ASN A 720 52.71 -23.93 -54.93
N GLY A 721 52.03 -24.97 -54.47
CA GLY A 721 52.48 -25.89 -53.41
C GLY A 721 52.58 -27.35 -53.84
N LEU A 722 51.90 -28.25 -53.11
CA LEU A 722 51.77 -29.66 -53.51
C LEU A 722 50.28 -29.96 -53.74
N ALA A 723 49.85 -30.25 -54.96
CA ALA A 723 48.44 -30.52 -55.25
C ALA A 723 48.14 -31.85 -55.93
N LEU A 724 47.01 -32.44 -55.55
CA LEU A 724 46.33 -33.46 -56.33
C LEU A 724 45.03 -32.86 -56.89
N LEU A 725 44.92 -32.78 -58.21
CA LEU A 725 43.70 -32.34 -58.89
C LEU A 725 43.08 -33.51 -59.64
N LEU A 726 41.84 -33.85 -59.28
CA LEU A 726 41.02 -34.81 -59.98
C LEU A 726 39.75 -34.11 -60.46
N ALA A 727 39.58 -34.05 -61.77
CA ALA A 727 38.39 -33.45 -62.40
C ALA A 727 37.65 -34.50 -63.22
N TYR A 728 36.35 -34.59 -63.00
CA TYR A 728 35.47 -35.49 -63.73
C TYR A 728 34.29 -34.71 -64.31
N ASP A 729 34.15 -34.71 -65.63
CA ASP A 729 33.11 -34.00 -66.36
C ASP A 729 32.28 -34.97 -67.22
N ASN A 730 30.94 -34.85 -67.15
CA ASN A 730 29.99 -35.56 -68.01
C ASN A 730 29.21 -34.61 -68.95
N GLY A 731 29.48 -33.30 -68.90
CA GLY A 731 28.69 -32.25 -69.55
C GLY A 731 29.46 -31.46 -70.63
N LEU A 732 29.52 -30.13 -70.53
CA LEU A 732 30.41 -29.32 -71.38
C LEU A 732 31.21 -28.36 -70.50
N ALA A 733 32.48 -28.72 -70.23
CA ALA A 733 33.35 -27.94 -69.37
C ALA A 733 34.67 -27.46 -70.00
N SER A 734 35.24 -26.41 -69.39
CA SER A 734 36.60 -25.96 -69.65
C SER A 734 37.45 -26.07 -68.39
N LEU A 735 38.52 -26.85 -68.46
CA LEU A 735 39.49 -27.02 -67.39
C LEU A 735 40.79 -26.29 -67.73
N LEU A 736 41.16 -25.32 -66.90
CA LEU A 736 42.42 -24.62 -66.94
C LEU A 736 43.17 -24.84 -65.61
N ALA A 737 44.27 -25.57 -65.66
CA ALA A 737 45.12 -25.83 -64.49
C ALA A 737 46.48 -25.17 -64.67
N TYR A 738 46.92 -24.47 -63.63
CA TYR A 738 48.22 -23.82 -63.57
C TYR A 738 48.94 -24.27 -62.28
N ASP A 739 50.01 -25.05 -62.43
CA ASP A 739 50.80 -25.61 -61.34
C ASP A 739 52.23 -25.08 -61.40
N ASN A 740 52.69 -24.42 -60.33
CA ASN A 740 54.06 -23.95 -60.15
C ASN A 740 54.87 -24.83 -59.16
N GLY A 741 54.23 -25.85 -58.58
CA GLY A 741 54.73 -26.66 -57.47
C GLY A 741 55.02 -28.11 -57.86
N LEU A 742 54.56 -29.07 -57.06
CA LEU A 742 54.75 -30.50 -57.33
C LEU A 742 53.41 -31.22 -57.21
N GLY A 743 52.77 -31.49 -58.35
CA GLY A 743 51.39 -31.96 -58.36
C GLY A 743 51.07 -33.07 -59.36
N SER A 744 49.84 -33.56 -59.33
CA SER A 744 49.32 -34.47 -60.34
C SER A 744 47.91 -34.09 -60.72
N LEU A 745 47.68 -34.01 -62.04
CA LEU A 745 46.39 -33.71 -62.65
C LEU A 745 45.86 -34.94 -63.35
N LEU A 746 44.71 -35.43 -62.88
CA LEU A 746 43.92 -36.47 -63.52
C LEU A 746 42.60 -35.86 -63.98
N ALA A 747 42.37 -35.79 -65.29
CA ALA A 747 41.15 -35.25 -65.87
C ALA A 747 40.41 -36.34 -66.65
N TYR A 748 39.13 -36.51 -66.38
CA TYR A 748 38.28 -37.49 -67.05
C TYR A 748 37.06 -36.77 -67.64
N ASP A 749 36.97 -36.72 -68.96
CA ASP A 749 35.92 -36.01 -69.70
C ASP A 749 35.12 -37.02 -70.54
N ASN A 750 33.82 -37.14 -70.27
CA ASN A 750 32.87 -37.91 -71.10
C ASN A 750 32.00 -37.01 -71.98
N GLY A 751 32.16 -35.71 -71.86
CA GLY A 751 31.34 -34.66 -72.44
C GLY A 751 31.98 -33.98 -73.63
N LEU A 752 31.84 -32.66 -73.74
CA LEU A 752 32.41 -31.86 -74.82
C LEU A 752 33.18 -30.69 -74.19
N GLY A 753 34.50 -30.81 -74.10
CA GLY A 753 35.29 -29.90 -73.27
C GLY A 753 36.61 -29.42 -73.86
N SER A 754 37.32 -28.61 -73.07
CA SER A 754 38.69 -28.18 -73.38
C SER A 754 39.56 -28.29 -72.14
N LEU A 755 40.75 -28.87 -72.29
CA LEU A 755 41.75 -29.00 -71.25
C LEU A 755 43.01 -28.22 -71.64
N LEU A 756 43.35 -27.24 -70.82
CA LEU A 756 44.62 -26.53 -70.87
C LEU A 756 45.33 -26.69 -69.52
N ALA A 757 46.48 -27.35 -69.53
CA ALA A 757 47.30 -27.52 -68.34
C ALA A 757 48.68 -26.90 -68.59
N TYR A 758 49.07 -26.02 -67.67
CA TYR A 758 50.35 -25.36 -67.66
C TYR A 758 51.08 -25.73 -66.37
N ASP A 759 52.23 -26.39 -66.51
CA ASP A 759 53.03 -26.92 -65.41
C ASP A 759 54.46 -26.35 -65.52
N ASN A 760 54.83 -25.54 -64.55
CA ASN A 760 56.17 -24.97 -64.37
C ASN A 760 57.01 -25.76 -63.33
N GLY A 761 56.42 -26.79 -62.74
CA GLY A 761 56.97 -27.59 -61.66
C GLY A 761 57.28 -29.05 -62.07
N LEU A 762 57.14 -29.97 -61.12
CA LEU A 762 57.49 -31.39 -61.26
C LEU A 762 56.22 -32.27 -61.19
N GLY A 763 55.39 -32.23 -62.23
CA GLY A 763 54.07 -32.88 -62.20
C GLY A 763 53.85 -34.03 -63.20
N SER A 764 52.71 -34.72 -63.01
CA SER A 764 52.18 -35.70 -63.96
C SER A 764 50.77 -35.32 -64.41
N LEU A 765 50.53 -35.37 -65.73
CA LEU A 765 49.22 -35.12 -66.34
C LEU A 765 48.71 -36.40 -66.99
N LEU A 766 47.51 -36.81 -66.60
CA LEU A 766 46.80 -37.91 -67.23
C LEU A 766 45.40 -37.44 -67.58
N ALA A 767 45.09 -37.36 -68.87
CA ALA A 767 43.79 -36.94 -69.37
C ALA A 767 43.15 -38.10 -70.13
N TYR A 768 41.90 -38.40 -69.82
CA TYR A 768 41.11 -39.42 -70.48
C TYR A 768 39.82 -38.80 -71.01
N ASP A 769 39.68 -38.78 -72.34
CA ASP A 769 38.60 -38.12 -73.06
C ASP A 769 37.85 -39.16 -73.91
N ASN A 770 36.55 -39.34 -73.65
CA ASN A 770 35.64 -40.16 -74.45
C ASN A 770 34.75 -39.31 -75.39
N GLY A 771 34.90 -37.98 -75.36
CA GLY A 771 34.16 -36.97 -76.10
C GLY A 771 34.86 -36.42 -77.35
N LEU A 772 34.51 -35.20 -77.77
CA LEU A 772 35.08 -34.49 -78.94
C LEU A 772 36.05 -33.36 -78.53
N ALA A 773 36.93 -33.57 -77.53
CA ALA A 773 37.83 -32.52 -77.02
C ALA A 773 39.22 -32.50 -77.71
N SER A 774 39.95 -31.40 -77.51
CA SER A 774 41.34 -31.20 -77.98
C SER A 774 42.23 -30.83 -76.78
N PRO A 775 42.99 -31.77 -76.18
CA PRO A 775 43.91 -31.45 -75.09
C PRO A 775 45.16 -30.72 -75.63
N LEU A 776 45.49 -29.57 -75.03
CA LEU A 776 46.71 -28.81 -75.32
C LEU A 776 47.56 -28.68 -74.05
N HIS A 777 48.77 -29.26 -74.09
CA HIS A 777 49.73 -29.25 -72.98
C HIS A 777 50.95 -28.39 -73.34
N PHE A 778 51.29 -27.42 -72.49
CA PHE A 778 52.46 -26.54 -72.68
C PHE A 778 53.42 -26.69 -71.50
N LYS A 779 54.63 -27.18 -71.76
CA LYS A 779 55.74 -27.27 -70.80
C LYS A 779 56.84 -26.30 -71.21
N PHE A 780 57.16 -25.31 -70.37
CA PHE A 780 58.32 -24.45 -70.59
C PHE A 780 59.54 -25.05 -69.90
N LEU A 781 60.51 -25.52 -70.69
CA LEU A 781 61.86 -25.79 -70.19
C LEU A 781 62.57 -24.44 -70.02
N SER A 782 62.68 -23.94 -68.80
CA SER A 782 63.72 -22.94 -68.48
C SER A 782 65.01 -23.68 -68.12
N GLU A 783 66.08 -23.38 -68.86
CA GLU A 783 67.44 -23.90 -68.67
C GLU A 783 68.02 -23.63 -67.27
#